data_AF-A0A8H7QVX2-F1
#
_entry.id   AF-A0A8H7QVX2-F1
#
_cell.length_a   1.000
_cell.length_b   1.000
_cell.length_c   1.000
_cell.angle_alpha   90.00
_cell.angle_beta   90.00
_cell.angle_gamma   90.00
#
_symmetry.space_group_name_H-M   'P 1'
#
loop_
_entity.id
_entity.type
_entity.pdbx_description
1 polymer ?
#
loop_
_entity_poly.entity_id
_entity_poly.type
_entity_poly.pdbx_seq_one_letter_code
_entity_poly.pdbx_strand_id
1 'polypeptide(L)'
;MASIENNFRSLSKLAAECQRQVERLYHVDSITVQKEVAELIRSSIRCLATDIEIVKQLAEEQDTESSKISILNRLGEYENQLKQLQVSSRQAILRSKKRVDEQEKRNREELFGIGSRKMNGKSFTEQYELKQKGLRKGQHDEALLNASSDVTEALKRTSTLMQQELEKSTFSASMLAESSKTLTSTHTEYQNLGSLIHISKRVITQLEASDWFDRLLLLFGLLLFCLVVLYIIKKRTWDVGISWVSWLSQTKKMISSATTTTDATSILESIIETASPAIMSIALMQAKKSCPFIHVASASSLRRLTTGSSANKTMSPLMNKAKQCPIMSKAIQSRSISTSNVVAQSPSKPLKATAVANHGQGPTPAATSAAAVSHQTKKHFDYESFYQEELDKKHKDKSYRYFNNINRLAQKFPRAHTARVTDEVTVWCANDYLGMGRSPVLTDTMKRTLDRYGAGAGGTRNIAGNADLHLRLESELADLHHTEGALVFSSCYVANDATLSTLASKLPGCVIFSDALNHASMIQGMRHSGATKKIFRHNDMEHLEQLLQSVDPSVPKIIAFESVYSMCGSIGPIRKIVDLAKKYGAISFLDEVHAVGMYGPRGAGVAEHLDYDLNASNPTMGNGSILDEIDIVTGTLGKAYGVVGGYIAGSAYLVDMIRSYAPGFIFTTSLPPAVVSGAMESVKYLKESSAERNLQQINTRTVKSRLGDIGIPVIPNPSHIVPVLMGDAAAAKLASDELLSEHDIYVQSINYPTVPVGEERLRITPTPGHNAPMIDELVHSLDKIWTRYGFKRVEDWSAQGGCAGVGTENAVEPTPMWTDKQLGLDKVVDNQQAISNTN
;
A
#
# COMPACT_ATOMS: atom_id res chain seq x y z
N MET A 1 -45.62 -27.80 22.89
CA MET A 1 -45.55 -27.70 24.37
C MET A 1 -44.15 -27.58 24.96
N ALA A 2 -43.32 -28.63 25.10
CA ALA A 2 -42.06 -28.54 25.89
C ALA A 2 -41.06 -27.45 25.42
N SER A 3 -40.94 -27.23 24.09
CA SER A 3 -40.13 -26.13 23.52
C SER A 3 -40.67 -24.75 23.91
N ILE A 4 -42.00 -24.57 23.86
CA ILE A 4 -42.68 -23.29 24.17
C ILE A 4 -42.50 -22.93 25.66
N GLU A 5 -42.56 -23.91 26.57
CA GLU A 5 -42.32 -23.66 28.00
C GLU A 5 -40.87 -23.23 28.29
N ASN A 6 -39.89 -23.75 27.53
CA ASN A 6 -38.50 -23.28 27.62
C ASN A 6 -38.36 -21.83 27.13
N ASN A 7 -39.10 -21.44 26.08
CA ASN A 7 -39.10 -20.06 25.59
C ASN A 7 -39.77 -19.10 26.61
N PHE A 8 -40.88 -19.49 27.26
CA PHE A 8 -41.43 -18.70 28.37
C PHE A 8 -40.47 -18.55 29.55
N ARG A 9 -39.63 -19.56 29.84
CA ARG A 9 -38.54 -19.43 30.83
C ARG A 9 -37.44 -18.48 30.37
N SER A 10 -37.11 -18.46 29.07
CA SER A 10 -36.19 -17.45 28.47
C SER A 10 -36.73 -16.04 28.65
N LEU A 11 -37.99 -15.80 28.25
CA LEU A 11 -38.69 -14.52 28.39
C LEU A 11 -38.67 -14.00 29.83
N SER A 12 -39.03 -14.84 30.80
CA SER A 12 -38.98 -14.49 32.23
C SER A 12 -37.58 -14.10 32.71
N LYS A 13 -36.55 -14.85 32.30
CA LYS A 13 -35.15 -14.56 32.64
C LYS A 13 -34.65 -13.26 32.00
N LEU A 14 -34.98 -13.02 30.74
CA LEU A 14 -34.60 -11.80 30.00
C LEU A 14 -35.27 -10.55 30.56
N ALA A 15 -36.57 -10.62 30.88
CA ALA A 15 -37.30 -9.53 31.53
C ALA A 15 -36.70 -9.20 32.91
N ALA A 16 -36.45 -10.22 33.75
CA ALA A 16 -35.87 -10.04 35.09
C ALA A 16 -34.40 -9.55 35.06
N GLU A 17 -33.63 -9.89 34.04
CA GLU A 17 -32.27 -9.33 33.83
C GLU A 17 -32.33 -7.88 33.37
N CYS A 18 -33.18 -7.57 32.38
CA CYS A 18 -33.39 -6.20 31.91
C CYS A 18 -33.81 -5.27 33.05
N GLN A 19 -34.74 -5.71 33.91
CA GLN A 19 -35.21 -4.91 35.05
C GLN A 19 -34.08 -4.62 36.05
N ARG A 20 -33.25 -5.62 36.40
CA ARG A 20 -32.10 -5.43 37.29
C ARG A 20 -31.04 -4.49 36.72
N GLN A 21 -30.81 -4.49 35.41
CA GLN A 21 -29.90 -3.52 34.78
C GLN A 21 -30.51 -2.10 34.75
N VAL A 22 -31.83 -1.96 34.55
CA VAL A 22 -32.54 -0.67 34.67
C VAL A 22 -32.47 -0.12 36.10
N GLU A 23 -32.59 -0.97 37.12
CA GLU A 23 -32.38 -0.58 38.53
C GLU A 23 -30.95 -0.12 38.79
N ARG A 24 -29.95 -0.84 38.24
CA ARG A 24 -28.53 -0.49 38.36
C ARG A 24 -28.21 0.92 37.87
N LEU A 25 -28.86 1.42 36.81
CA LEU A 25 -28.67 2.79 36.30
C LEU A 25 -28.97 3.89 37.33
N TYR A 26 -29.81 3.63 38.34
CA TYR A 26 -30.10 4.60 39.39
C TYR A 26 -28.96 4.79 40.39
N HIS A 27 -27.88 3.99 40.29
CA HIS A 27 -26.72 3.98 41.19
C HIS A 27 -25.38 4.07 40.44
N VAL A 28 -25.38 4.58 39.21
CA VAL A 28 -24.15 4.78 38.42
C VAL A 28 -23.74 6.26 38.42
N ASP A 29 -22.54 6.52 38.94
CA ASP A 29 -21.93 7.87 39.01
C ASP A 29 -20.76 8.05 38.02
N SER A 30 -20.57 7.11 37.09
CA SER A 30 -19.50 7.14 36.06
C SER A 30 -20.07 7.05 34.65
N ILE A 31 -19.69 7.98 33.77
CA ILE A 31 -20.17 8.06 32.38
C ILE A 31 -19.83 6.83 31.54
N THR A 32 -18.70 6.16 31.82
CA THR A 32 -18.29 4.92 31.13
C THR A 32 -19.21 3.77 31.50
N VAL A 33 -19.41 3.53 32.80
CA VAL A 33 -20.30 2.49 33.32
C VAL A 33 -21.76 2.75 32.91
N GLN A 34 -22.16 4.04 32.82
CA GLN A 34 -23.50 4.42 32.39
C GLN A 34 -23.76 4.00 30.94
N LYS A 35 -22.79 4.20 30.04
CA LYS A 35 -22.87 3.80 28.63
C LYS A 35 -22.90 2.27 28.47
N GLU A 36 -22.07 1.55 29.22
CA GLU A 36 -22.03 0.08 29.22
C GLU A 36 -23.37 -0.53 29.66
N VAL A 37 -23.91 -0.09 30.81
CA VAL A 37 -25.19 -0.58 31.32
C VAL A 37 -26.35 -0.19 30.39
N ALA A 38 -26.32 1.01 29.79
CA ALA A 38 -27.33 1.43 28.83
C ALA A 38 -27.34 0.55 27.56
N GLU A 39 -26.18 0.10 27.05
CA GLU A 39 -26.15 -0.79 25.88
C GLU A 39 -26.55 -2.23 26.22
N LEU A 40 -26.19 -2.73 27.42
CA LEU A 40 -26.69 -4.01 27.93
C LEU A 40 -28.22 -4.03 27.98
N ILE A 41 -28.86 -2.97 28.50
CA ILE A 41 -30.33 -2.85 28.55
C ILE A 41 -30.93 -2.85 27.15
N ARG A 42 -30.37 -2.08 26.20
CA ARG A 42 -30.84 -2.10 24.80
C ARG A 42 -30.72 -3.49 24.18
N SER A 43 -29.65 -4.21 24.47
CA SER A 43 -29.47 -5.58 24.00
C SER A 43 -30.50 -6.53 24.58
N SER A 44 -30.75 -6.48 25.89
CA SER A 44 -31.77 -7.30 26.55
C SER A 44 -33.19 -7.00 26.04
N ILE A 45 -33.52 -5.73 25.77
CA ILE A 45 -34.81 -5.34 25.18
C ILE A 45 -34.96 -5.88 23.75
N ARG A 46 -33.89 -5.84 22.93
CA ARG A 46 -33.88 -6.45 21.59
C ARG A 46 -34.12 -7.96 21.66
N CYS A 47 -33.37 -8.67 22.51
CA CYS A 47 -33.55 -10.12 22.66
C CYS A 47 -34.94 -10.50 23.18
N LEU A 48 -35.49 -9.76 24.16
CA LEU A 48 -36.84 -10.00 24.69
C LEU A 48 -37.91 -9.81 23.61
N ALA A 49 -37.76 -8.81 22.73
CA ALA A 49 -38.68 -8.59 21.60
C ALA A 49 -38.60 -9.73 20.56
N THR A 50 -37.39 -10.22 20.25
CA THR A 50 -37.19 -11.35 19.34
C THR A 50 -37.78 -12.65 19.89
N ASP A 51 -37.52 -12.97 21.16
CA ASP A 51 -38.08 -14.17 21.81
C ASP A 51 -39.62 -14.13 21.87
N ILE A 52 -40.23 -12.95 22.01
CA ILE A 52 -41.70 -12.78 21.96
C ILE A 52 -42.24 -13.16 20.58
N GLU A 53 -41.63 -12.66 19.50
CA GLU A 53 -42.09 -12.95 18.13
C GLU A 53 -41.87 -14.44 17.78
N ILE A 54 -40.81 -15.08 18.28
CA ILE A 54 -40.60 -16.53 18.15
C ILE A 54 -41.71 -17.32 18.86
N VAL A 55 -42.10 -16.95 20.08
CA VAL A 55 -43.20 -17.62 20.81
C VAL A 55 -44.55 -17.40 20.11
N LYS A 56 -44.75 -16.24 19.47
CA LYS A 56 -45.94 -15.93 18.68
C LYS A 56 -46.06 -16.80 17.43
N GLN A 57 -44.96 -16.96 16.68
CA GLN A 57 -44.92 -17.89 15.52
C GLN A 57 -45.22 -19.32 15.95
N LEU A 58 -44.59 -19.80 17.04
CA LEU A 58 -44.85 -21.13 17.61
C LEU A 58 -46.30 -21.30 18.13
N ALA A 59 -47.00 -20.20 18.45
CA ALA A 59 -48.41 -20.23 18.84
C ALA A 59 -49.34 -20.40 17.62
N GLU A 60 -48.96 -19.84 16.47
CA GLU A 60 -49.70 -20.01 15.20
C GLU A 60 -49.58 -21.44 14.65
N GLU A 61 -48.49 -22.14 14.97
CA GLU A 61 -48.24 -23.56 14.62
C GLU A 61 -48.95 -24.59 15.52
N GLN A 62 -49.83 -24.20 16.44
CA GLN A 62 -50.52 -25.17 17.32
C GLN A 62 -51.80 -25.75 16.71
N ASP A 63 -51.90 -27.09 16.66
CA ASP A 63 -53.03 -27.86 16.09
C ASP A 63 -54.40 -27.63 16.75
N THR A 64 -54.47 -26.91 17.89
CA THR A 64 -55.70 -26.69 18.65
C THR A 64 -55.87 -25.22 19.05
N GLU A 65 -56.99 -24.63 18.66
CA GLU A 65 -57.29 -23.21 18.91
C GLU A 65 -57.26 -22.86 20.40
N SER A 66 -57.67 -23.78 21.28
CA SER A 66 -57.57 -23.64 22.75
C SER A 66 -56.13 -23.46 23.23
N SER A 67 -55.18 -24.22 22.68
CA SER A 67 -53.75 -24.11 23.03
C SER A 67 -53.15 -22.81 22.51
N LYS A 68 -53.50 -22.41 21.29
CA LYS A 68 -53.09 -21.14 20.67
C LYS A 68 -53.55 -19.93 21.50
N ILE A 69 -54.84 -19.87 21.85
CA ILE A 69 -55.41 -18.81 22.69
C ILE A 69 -54.72 -18.76 24.07
N SER A 70 -54.46 -19.93 24.69
CA SER A 70 -53.75 -20.01 25.97
C SER A 70 -52.33 -19.43 25.91
N ILE A 71 -51.57 -19.74 24.85
CA ILE A 71 -50.20 -19.23 24.64
C ILE A 71 -50.22 -17.72 24.35
N LEU A 72 -51.12 -17.24 23.49
CA LEU A 72 -51.24 -15.82 23.15
C LEU A 72 -51.64 -14.96 24.36
N ASN A 73 -52.55 -15.44 25.21
CA ASN A 73 -52.91 -14.76 26.46
C ASN A 73 -51.70 -14.61 27.41
N ARG A 74 -50.91 -15.68 27.59
CA ARG A 74 -49.69 -15.66 28.41
C ARG A 74 -48.58 -14.79 27.77
N LEU A 75 -48.52 -14.71 26.44
CA LEU A 75 -47.57 -13.86 25.72
C LEU A 75 -47.90 -12.37 25.88
N GLY A 76 -49.18 -12.00 25.94
CA GLY A 76 -49.63 -10.62 26.17
C GLY A 76 -49.12 -10.00 27.48
N GLU A 77 -48.85 -10.81 28.51
CA GLU A 77 -48.18 -10.34 29.74
C GLU A 77 -46.75 -9.86 29.45
N TYR A 78 -46.00 -10.61 28.65
CA TYR A 78 -44.62 -10.27 28.26
C TYR A 78 -44.55 -9.11 27.27
N GLU A 79 -45.51 -8.97 26.34
CA GLU A 79 -45.62 -7.78 25.51
C GLU A 79 -45.86 -6.50 26.33
N ASN A 80 -46.68 -6.59 27.38
CA ASN A 80 -46.92 -5.48 28.30
C ASN A 80 -45.68 -5.17 29.16
N GLN A 81 -44.97 -6.21 29.65
CA GLN A 81 -43.69 -6.03 30.33
C GLN A 81 -42.63 -5.38 29.42
N LEU A 82 -42.53 -5.79 28.15
CA LEU A 82 -41.62 -5.19 27.17
C LEU A 82 -41.90 -3.69 27.00
N LYS A 83 -43.17 -3.31 26.82
CA LYS A 83 -43.58 -1.89 26.72
C LYS A 83 -43.22 -1.10 27.99
N GLN A 84 -43.45 -1.66 29.18
CA GLN A 84 -43.07 -1.03 30.45
C GLN A 84 -41.55 -0.89 30.60
N LEU A 85 -40.77 -1.92 30.24
CA LEU A 85 -39.30 -1.90 30.26
C LEU A 85 -38.70 -0.90 29.26
N GLN A 86 -39.31 -0.72 28.08
CA GLN A 86 -38.92 0.30 27.11
C GLN A 86 -39.11 1.73 27.65
N VAL A 87 -40.21 2.00 28.34
CA VAL A 87 -40.47 3.31 28.96
C VAL A 87 -39.55 3.54 30.16
N SER A 88 -39.45 2.56 31.08
CA SER A 88 -38.65 2.69 32.31
C SER A 88 -37.16 2.79 32.03
N SER A 89 -36.62 2.02 31.08
CA SER A 89 -35.22 2.12 30.65
C SER A 89 -34.91 3.49 30.04
N ARG A 90 -35.76 4.02 29.14
CA ARG A 90 -35.57 5.35 28.56
C ARG A 90 -35.55 6.45 29.63
N GLN A 91 -36.44 6.37 30.62
CA GLN A 91 -36.46 7.32 31.74
C GLN A 91 -35.24 7.17 32.65
N ALA A 92 -34.82 5.94 32.98
CA ALA A 92 -33.65 5.66 33.81
C ALA A 92 -32.35 6.14 33.15
N ILE A 93 -32.17 5.88 31.85
CA ILE A 93 -31.01 6.34 31.06
C ILE A 93 -30.92 7.88 31.06
N LEU A 94 -32.04 8.59 30.83
CA LEU A 94 -32.09 10.05 30.85
C LEU A 94 -31.79 10.63 32.24
N ARG A 95 -32.36 10.06 33.30
CA ARG A 95 -32.12 10.50 34.69
C ARG A 95 -30.68 10.24 35.13
N SER A 96 -30.13 9.07 34.79
CA SER A 96 -28.75 8.68 35.08
C SER A 96 -27.77 9.64 34.38
N LYS A 97 -27.95 9.88 33.07
CA LYS A 97 -27.13 10.83 32.31
C LYS A 97 -27.15 12.23 32.94
N LYS A 98 -28.34 12.78 33.21
CA LYS A 98 -28.46 14.13 33.80
C LYS A 98 -27.74 14.23 35.16
N ARG A 99 -27.78 13.19 35.98
CA ARG A 99 -27.07 13.15 37.27
C ARG A 99 -25.55 13.13 37.10
N VAL A 100 -25.03 12.31 36.18
CA VAL A 100 -23.60 12.25 35.87
C VAL A 100 -23.11 13.60 35.33
N ASP A 101 -23.85 14.22 34.40
CA ASP A 101 -23.55 15.56 33.86
C ASP A 101 -23.54 16.63 34.98
N GLU A 102 -24.49 16.58 35.93
CA GLU A 102 -24.53 17.48 37.10
C GLU A 102 -23.40 17.23 38.11
N GLN A 103 -22.95 15.99 38.28
CA GLN A 103 -21.85 15.65 39.17
C GLN A 103 -20.51 16.05 38.56
N GLU A 104 -20.30 15.83 37.27
CA GLU A 104 -19.12 16.34 36.55
C GLU A 104 -19.05 17.86 36.61
N LYS A 105 -20.20 18.56 36.52
CA LYS A 105 -20.25 20.01 36.68
C LYS A 105 -19.82 20.45 38.08
N ARG A 106 -20.31 19.81 39.15
CA ARG A 106 -19.90 20.11 40.53
C ARG A 106 -18.43 19.83 40.77
N ASN A 107 -17.95 18.66 40.36
CA ASN A 107 -16.53 18.30 40.45
C ASN A 107 -15.65 19.32 39.72
N ARG A 108 -16.11 19.86 38.56
CA ARG A 108 -15.43 20.91 37.80
C ARG A 108 -15.44 22.26 38.54
N GLU A 109 -16.57 22.65 39.14
CA GLU A 109 -16.71 23.87 39.94
C GLU A 109 -15.84 23.83 41.23
N GLU A 110 -15.67 22.66 41.85
CA GLU A 110 -14.72 22.42 42.96
C GLU A 110 -13.27 22.45 42.49
N LEU A 111 -12.93 21.78 41.39
CA LEU A 111 -11.56 21.71 40.84
C LEU A 111 -11.01 23.10 40.44
N PHE A 112 -11.90 24.00 40.01
CA PHE A 112 -11.56 25.40 39.67
C PHE A 112 -11.76 26.40 40.82
N GLY A 113 -12.15 25.96 42.02
CA GLY A 113 -12.07 26.77 43.25
C GLY A 113 -12.96 28.02 43.29
N ILE A 114 -14.07 28.04 42.54
CA ILE A 114 -14.99 29.20 42.50
C ILE A 114 -15.91 29.24 43.74
N GLY A 115 -16.01 28.13 44.48
CA GLY A 115 -16.63 28.08 45.80
C GLY A 115 -15.72 28.60 46.93
N SER A 116 -16.10 29.73 47.54
CA SER A 116 -15.58 30.24 48.82
C SER A 116 -14.18 30.87 48.87
N ARG A 117 -14.05 32.09 48.33
CA ARG A 117 -13.28 33.17 48.99
C ARG A 117 -14.05 34.49 49.01
N LYS A 118 -14.83 34.73 50.06
CA LYS A 118 -15.08 36.10 50.54
C LYS A 118 -13.82 36.57 51.28
N MET A 119 -13.24 37.69 50.87
CA MET A 119 -12.76 38.77 51.75
C MET A 119 -12.23 39.98 50.94
N ASN A 120 -12.55 41.19 51.42
CA ASN A 120 -11.92 42.48 51.12
C ASN A 120 -12.02 43.09 49.70
N GLY A 121 -13.26 43.40 49.31
CA GLY A 121 -13.68 44.82 49.24
C GLY A 121 -12.97 45.81 48.32
N LYS A 122 -13.37 45.83 47.04
CA LYS A 122 -13.92 47.01 46.32
C LYS A 122 -14.48 46.56 44.96
N SER A 123 -15.54 47.21 44.47
CA SER A 123 -16.23 46.76 43.26
C SER A 123 -15.54 47.27 42.00
N PHE A 124 -15.39 46.39 41.00
CA PHE A 124 -14.86 46.72 39.66
C PHE A 124 -15.62 47.86 38.97
N THR A 125 -16.91 48.06 39.33
CA THR A 125 -17.77 49.12 38.79
C THR A 125 -17.27 50.55 39.09
N GLU A 126 -16.67 50.81 40.25
CA GLU A 126 -16.27 52.17 40.64
C GLU A 126 -15.04 52.69 39.87
N GLN A 127 -14.21 51.79 39.32
CA GLN A 127 -13.06 52.19 38.48
C GLN A 127 -13.47 52.57 37.05
N TYR A 128 -14.70 52.25 36.62
CA TYR A 128 -15.15 52.49 35.25
C TYR A 128 -15.76 53.89 35.05
N GLU A 129 -16.41 54.45 36.07
CA GLU A 129 -17.13 55.73 35.96
C GLU A 129 -16.21 56.96 35.87
N LEU A 130 -15.00 56.88 36.44
CA LEU A 130 -14.02 57.99 36.41
C LEU A 130 -13.35 58.20 35.04
N LYS A 131 -13.52 57.29 34.08
CA LYS A 131 -12.94 57.41 32.73
C LYS A 131 -13.91 57.86 31.63
N GLN A 132 -15.18 58.08 31.94
CA GLN A 132 -16.18 58.55 30.95
C GLN A 132 -16.19 60.07 30.72
N LYS A 133 -15.50 60.88 31.55
CA LYS A 133 -15.46 62.34 31.39
C LYS A 133 -14.34 62.82 30.45
N GLY A 134 -14.40 62.37 29.20
CA GLY A 134 -13.72 63.05 28.08
C GLY A 134 -13.18 62.13 26.99
N LEU A 135 -13.93 62.00 25.88
CA LEU A 135 -13.48 62.05 24.48
C LEU A 135 -14.67 61.75 23.53
N ARG A 136 -14.52 62.01 22.22
CA ARG A 136 -15.65 62.16 21.28
C ARG A 136 -16.27 60.83 20.83
N LYS A 137 -17.61 60.83 20.78
CA LYS A 137 -18.52 59.68 20.58
C LYS A 137 -18.63 59.15 19.12
N GLY A 138 -17.56 59.24 18.33
CA GLY A 138 -17.61 58.93 16.89
C GLY A 138 -16.64 57.83 16.41
N GLN A 139 -15.45 57.75 17.00
CA GLN A 139 -14.40 56.79 16.58
C GLN A 139 -14.28 55.58 17.52
N HIS A 140 -15.08 55.53 18.60
CA HIS A 140 -14.94 54.49 19.61
C HIS A 140 -15.73 53.21 19.29
N ASP A 141 -16.89 53.33 18.64
CA ASP A 141 -17.81 52.21 18.42
C ASP A 141 -17.28 51.22 17.36
N GLU A 142 -16.65 51.73 16.29
CA GLU A 142 -16.02 50.91 15.25
C GLU A 142 -14.79 50.15 15.79
N ALA A 143 -13.97 50.80 16.63
CA ALA A 143 -12.86 50.16 17.32
C ALA A 143 -13.32 49.11 18.35
N LEU A 144 -14.45 49.34 19.02
CA LEU A 144 -15.07 48.38 19.95
C LEU A 144 -15.66 47.17 19.22
N LEU A 145 -16.31 47.38 18.08
CA LEU A 145 -16.83 46.31 17.22
C LEU A 145 -15.70 45.43 16.68
N ASN A 146 -14.63 46.03 16.17
CA ASN A 146 -13.46 45.29 15.69
C ASN A 146 -12.77 44.52 16.82
N ALA A 147 -12.50 45.16 17.98
CA ALA A 147 -11.92 44.46 19.13
C ALA A 147 -12.83 43.34 19.69
N SER A 148 -14.16 43.52 19.65
CA SER A 148 -15.12 42.48 20.04
C SER A 148 -15.17 41.33 19.02
N SER A 149 -14.99 41.63 17.73
CA SER A 149 -14.84 40.62 16.68
C SER A 149 -13.56 39.82 16.88
N ASP A 150 -12.42 40.47 17.08
CA ASP A 150 -11.11 39.83 17.32
C ASP A 150 -11.13 38.92 18.56
N VAL A 151 -11.75 39.38 19.66
CA VAL A 151 -11.94 38.54 20.87
C VAL A 151 -12.87 37.35 20.59
N THR A 152 -13.92 37.54 19.79
CA THR A 152 -14.83 36.46 19.41
C THR A 152 -14.14 35.44 18.49
N GLU A 153 -13.28 35.90 17.57
CA GLU A 153 -12.51 35.03 16.70
C GLU A 153 -11.40 34.30 17.45
N ALA A 154 -10.71 34.97 18.38
CA ALA A 154 -9.76 34.34 19.29
C ALA A 154 -10.44 33.25 20.13
N LEU A 155 -11.62 33.52 20.70
CA LEU A 155 -12.40 32.52 21.43
C LEU A 155 -12.85 31.35 20.54
N LYS A 156 -13.27 31.60 19.29
CA LYS A 156 -13.56 30.55 18.31
C LYS A 156 -12.31 29.69 18.03
N ARG A 157 -11.16 30.31 17.72
CA ARG A 157 -9.89 29.61 17.49
C ARG A 157 -9.47 28.78 18.70
N THR A 158 -9.58 29.31 19.92
CA THR A 158 -9.31 28.57 21.16
C THR A 158 -10.28 27.40 21.34
N SER A 159 -11.58 27.58 21.06
CA SER A 159 -12.56 26.49 21.08
C SER A 159 -12.24 25.40 20.07
N THR A 160 -11.84 25.76 18.84
CA THR A 160 -11.43 24.79 17.81
C THR A 160 -10.16 24.04 18.21
N LEU A 161 -9.17 24.72 18.80
CA LEU A 161 -7.96 24.09 19.33
C LEU A 161 -8.28 23.12 20.48
N MET A 162 -9.12 23.51 21.43
CA MET A 162 -9.55 22.62 22.52
C MET A 162 -10.35 21.42 22.00
N GLN A 163 -11.15 21.60 20.94
CA GLN A 163 -11.91 20.53 20.30
C GLN A 163 -10.99 19.55 19.55
N GLN A 164 -9.99 20.06 18.81
CA GLN A 164 -8.95 19.23 18.20
C GLN A 164 -8.13 18.45 19.23
N GLU A 165 -7.77 19.07 20.36
CA GLU A 165 -7.00 18.40 21.40
C GLU A 165 -7.84 17.36 22.16
N LEU A 166 -9.14 17.61 22.34
CA LEU A 166 -10.10 16.62 22.83
C LEU A 166 -10.23 15.45 21.86
N GLU A 167 -10.35 15.71 20.56
CA GLU A 167 -10.41 14.68 19.51
C GLU A 167 -9.14 13.81 19.51
N LYS A 168 -7.94 14.42 19.53
CA LYS A 168 -6.66 13.69 19.70
C LYS A 168 -6.63 12.85 20.98
N SER A 169 -7.10 13.39 22.11
CA SER A 169 -7.15 12.66 23.37
C SER A 169 -8.13 11.49 23.32
N THR A 170 -9.28 11.63 22.67
CA THR A 170 -10.23 10.52 22.48
C THR A 170 -9.71 9.47 21.50
N PHE A 171 -9.01 9.87 20.43
CA PHE A 171 -8.38 8.97 19.48
C PHE A 171 -7.24 8.17 20.12
N SER A 172 -6.41 8.83 20.94
CA SER A 172 -5.36 8.17 21.72
C SER A 172 -5.95 7.19 22.74
N ALA A 173 -7.05 7.54 23.39
CA ALA A 173 -7.76 6.64 24.31
C ALA A 173 -8.37 5.43 23.57
N SER A 174 -8.97 5.61 22.38
CA SER A 174 -9.46 4.49 21.58
C SER A 174 -8.33 3.60 21.06
N MET A 175 -7.21 4.18 20.62
CA MET A 175 -6.02 3.42 20.21
C MET A 175 -5.40 2.64 21.37
N LEU A 176 -5.40 3.17 22.60
CA LEU A 176 -4.97 2.44 23.80
C LEU A 176 -5.94 1.32 24.17
N ALA A 177 -7.26 1.55 24.08
CA ALA A 177 -8.28 0.52 24.33
C ALA A 177 -8.22 -0.61 23.28
N GLU A 178 -8.03 -0.26 22.01
CA GLU A 178 -7.88 -1.22 20.91
C GLU A 178 -6.55 -1.98 21.02
N SER A 179 -5.44 -1.29 21.31
CA SER A 179 -4.16 -1.93 21.62
C SER A 179 -4.26 -2.89 22.81
N SER A 180 -5.01 -2.52 23.87
CA SER A 180 -5.26 -3.39 25.02
C SER A 180 -6.10 -4.62 24.66
N LYS A 181 -7.10 -4.46 23.78
CA LYS A 181 -7.92 -5.56 23.23
C LYS A 181 -7.08 -6.50 22.35
N THR A 182 -6.19 -5.96 21.53
CA THR A 182 -5.22 -6.75 20.76
C THR A 182 -4.27 -7.49 21.69
N LEU A 183 -3.71 -6.83 22.71
CA LEU A 183 -2.78 -7.44 23.66
C LEU A 183 -3.43 -8.57 24.48
N THR A 184 -4.70 -8.41 24.87
CA THR A 184 -5.47 -9.49 25.52
C THR A 184 -5.81 -10.62 24.55
N SER A 185 -6.21 -10.33 23.30
CA SER A 185 -6.43 -11.35 22.27
C SER A 185 -5.16 -12.15 21.97
N THR A 186 -4.02 -11.48 21.76
CA THR A 186 -2.72 -12.12 21.56
C THR A 186 -2.27 -12.89 22.81
N HIS A 187 -2.61 -12.44 24.02
CA HIS A 187 -2.36 -13.22 25.23
C HIS A 187 -3.19 -14.51 25.28
N THR A 188 -4.46 -14.46 24.88
CA THR A 188 -5.31 -15.66 24.75
C THR A 188 -4.80 -16.60 23.65
N GLU A 189 -4.38 -16.08 22.51
CA GLU A 189 -3.72 -16.87 21.46
C GLU A 189 -2.41 -17.50 21.95
N TYR A 190 -1.62 -16.79 22.76
CA TYR A 190 -0.40 -17.33 23.36
C TYR A 190 -0.69 -18.46 24.36
N GLN A 191 -1.78 -18.37 25.13
CA GLN A 191 -2.26 -19.46 25.98
C GLN A 191 -2.73 -20.67 25.14
N ASN A 192 -3.42 -20.43 24.03
CA ASN A 192 -3.79 -21.50 23.08
C ASN A 192 -2.56 -22.11 22.38
N LEU A 193 -1.49 -21.34 22.15
CA LEU A 193 -0.22 -21.88 21.67
C LEU A 193 0.41 -22.84 22.69
N GLY A 194 0.19 -22.61 23.99
CA GLY A 194 0.58 -23.52 25.06
C GLY A 194 -0.08 -24.90 24.97
N SER A 195 -1.37 -24.97 24.63
CA SER A 195 -2.05 -26.26 24.45
C SER A 195 -1.58 -26.97 23.17
N LEU A 196 -1.33 -26.23 22.09
CA LEU A 196 -0.69 -26.73 20.87
C LEU A 196 0.71 -27.31 21.14
N ILE A 197 1.52 -26.68 22.00
CA ILE A 197 2.84 -27.21 22.39
C ILE A 197 2.73 -28.56 23.12
N HIS A 198 1.69 -28.76 23.94
CA HIS A 198 1.42 -30.05 24.57
C HIS A 198 0.95 -31.12 23.56
N ILE A 199 0.13 -30.75 22.58
CA ILE A 199 -0.30 -31.65 21.50
C ILE A 199 0.90 -32.03 20.62
N SER A 200 1.71 -31.07 20.16
CA SER A 200 2.88 -31.35 19.34
C SER A 200 3.92 -32.19 20.07
N LYS A 201 4.10 -31.99 21.39
CA LYS A 201 4.98 -32.86 22.20
C LYS A 201 4.49 -34.30 22.23
N ARG A 202 3.17 -34.53 22.30
CA ARG A 202 2.55 -35.86 22.25
C ARG A 202 2.72 -36.53 20.88
N VAL A 203 2.57 -35.77 19.79
CA VAL A 203 2.82 -36.25 18.41
C VAL A 203 4.29 -36.58 18.20
N ILE A 204 5.23 -35.75 18.67
CA ILE A 204 6.68 -36.03 18.59
C ILE A 204 7.02 -37.35 19.30
N THR A 205 6.49 -37.59 20.51
CA THR A 205 6.72 -38.88 21.20
C THR A 205 6.12 -40.09 20.48
N GLN A 206 5.05 -39.91 19.69
CA GLN A 206 4.50 -40.99 18.86
C GLN A 206 5.36 -41.23 17.60
N LEU A 207 5.89 -40.18 16.99
CA LEU A 207 6.81 -40.29 15.85
C LEU A 207 8.17 -40.89 16.25
N GLU A 208 8.71 -40.54 17.42
CA GLU A 208 9.93 -41.18 17.96
C GLU A 208 9.72 -42.68 18.24
N ALA A 209 8.54 -43.07 18.71
CA ALA A 209 8.19 -44.48 18.89
C ALA A 209 8.04 -45.23 17.55
N SER A 210 7.54 -44.57 16.50
CA SER A 210 7.47 -45.13 15.14
C SER A 210 8.86 -45.30 14.53
N ASP A 211 9.71 -44.27 14.58
CA ASP A 211 11.09 -44.33 14.05
C ASP A 211 11.93 -45.41 14.78
N TRP A 212 11.68 -45.63 16.08
CA TRP A 212 12.28 -46.76 16.80
C TRP A 212 11.80 -48.12 16.27
N PHE A 213 10.50 -48.28 15.99
CA PHE A 213 9.93 -49.50 15.44
C PHE A 213 10.40 -49.77 14.00
N ASP A 214 10.43 -48.74 13.14
CA ASP A 214 10.88 -48.83 11.76
C ASP A 214 12.38 -49.21 11.67
N ARG A 215 13.22 -48.65 12.55
CA ARG A 215 14.63 -49.06 12.68
C ARG A 215 14.77 -50.52 13.10
N LEU A 216 13.93 -51.00 14.01
CA LEU A 216 13.94 -52.39 14.47
C LEU A 216 13.51 -53.34 13.33
N LEU A 217 12.51 -52.94 12.55
CA LEU A 217 12.01 -53.68 11.39
C LEU A 217 13.04 -53.73 10.25
N LEU A 218 13.73 -52.62 9.97
CA LEU A 218 14.87 -52.57 9.04
C LEU A 218 16.04 -53.45 9.50
N LEU A 219 16.34 -53.48 10.80
CA LEU A 219 17.43 -54.30 11.35
C LEU A 219 17.08 -55.80 11.28
N PHE A 220 15.82 -56.17 11.52
CA PHE A 220 15.32 -57.52 11.31
C PHE A 220 15.35 -57.93 9.83
N GLY A 221 14.95 -57.03 8.92
CA GLY A 221 15.05 -57.23 7.47
C GLY A 221 16.49 -57.44 6.98
N LEU A 222 17.42 -56.63 7.49
CA LEU A 222 18.86 -56.78 7.21
C LEU A 222 19.41 -58.11 7.74
N LEU A 223 19.02 -58.51 8.95
CA LEU A 223 19.43 -59.79 9.54
C LEU A 223 18.89 -60.99 8.74
N LEU A 224 17.63 -60.94 8.32
CA LEU A 224 17.03 -61.94 7.42
C LEU A 224 17.77 -62.00 6.08
N PHE A 225 18.06 -60.84 5.47
CA PHE A 225 18.84 -60.75 4.22
C PHE A 225 20.23 -61.37 4.38
N CYS A 226 20.96 -61.05 5.44
CA CYS A 226 22.27 -61.63 5.74
C CYS A 226 22.19 -63.15 5.96
N LEU A 227 21.16 -63.67 6.64
CA LEU A 227 20.94 -65.10 6.80
C LEU A 227 20.63 -65.80 5.47
N VAL A 228 19.84 -65.19 4.59
CA VAL A 228 19.56 -65.70 3.23
C VAL A 228 20.83 -65.69 2.38
N VAL A 229 21.64 -64.63 2.43
CA VAL A 229 22.94 -64.56 1.74
C VAL A 229 23.89 -65.64 2.26
N LEU A 230 24.00 -65.82 3.58
CA LEU A 230 24.80 -66.89 4.18
C LEU A 230 24.30 -68.29 3.81
N TYR A 231 22.98 -68.50 3.73
CA TYR A 231 22.38 -69.75 3.25
C TYR A 231 22.70 -70.01 1.78
N ILE A 232 22.60 -68.99 0.91
CA ILE A 232 22.95 -69.08 -0.51
C ILE A 232 24.45 -69.36 -0.67
N ILE A 233 25.32 -68.68 0.08
CA ILE A 233 26.77 -68.93 0.09
C ILE A 233 27.03 -70.37 0.52
N LYS A 234 26.48 -70.82 1.67
CA LYS A 234 26.63 -72.20 2.16
C LYS A 234 26.18 -73.21 1.09
N LYS A 235 25.01 -73.04 0.50
CA LYS A 235 24.49 -73.91 -0.55
C LYS A 235 25.41 -73.93 -1.78
N ARG A 236 25.92 -72.76 -2.19
CA ARG A 236 26.72 -72.60 -3.41
C ARG A 236 28.20 -72.96 -3.25
N THR A 237 28.77 -72.90 -2.05
CA THR A 237 30.15 -73.33 -1.78
C THR A 237 30.24 -74.78 -1.30
N TRP A 238 29.23 -75.28 -0.56
CA TRP A 238 29.28 -76.62 0.03
C TRP A 238 28.69 -77.70 -0.90
N ASP A 239 27.59 -77.44 -1.62
CA ASP A 239 26.99 -78.45 -2.52
C ASP A 239 27.69 -78.52 -3.89
N VAL A 240 28.44 -77.48 -4.29
CA VAL A 240 29.25 -77.48 -5.53
C VAL A 240 30.69 -77.97 -5.27
N GLY A 241 31.16 -77.89 -4.02
CA GLY A 241 32.51 -78.32 -3.61
C GLY A 241 32.79 -79.82 -3.74
N ILE A 242 31.77 -80.66 -3.98
CA ILE A 242 31.90 -82.11 -4.15
C ILE A 242 32.06 -82.52 -5.63
N SER A 243 31.79 -81.63 -6.61
CA SER A 243 31.84 -81.97 -8.04
C SER A 243 33.13 -81.57 -8.77
N TRP A 244 34.03 -80.78 -8.16
CA TRP A 244 35.24 -80.27 -8.83
C TRP A 244 36.50 -81.13 -8.61
N VAL A 245 36.51 -81.98 -7.59
CA VAL A 245 37.67 -82.82 -7.24
C VAL A 245 37.86 -83.98 -8.26
N SER A 246 36.82 -84.38 -8.98
CA SER A 246 36.91 -85.43 -10.01
C SER A 246 37.42 -84.96 -11.38
N TRP A 247 37.38 -83.66 -11.68
CA TRP A 247 37.72 -83.11 -13.00
C TRP A 247 39.19 -82.70 -13.12
N LEU A 248 39.82 -82.24 -12.02
CA LEU A 248 41.22 -81.80 -11.99
C LEU A 248 42.26 -82.94 -11.89
N SER A 249 41.82 -84.21 -11.84
CA SER A 249 42.72 -85.37 -11.89
C SER A 249 43.13 -85.78 -13.32
N GLN A 250 42.42 -85.28 -14.34
CA GLN A 250 42.51 -85.82 -15.71
C GLN A 250 43.35 -85.00 -16.70
N THR A 251 43.81 -83.80 -16.31
CA THR A 251 44.63 -82.91 -17.15
C THR A 251 46.11 -82.82 -16.73
N LYS A 252 46.53 -83.58 -15.71
CA LYS A 252 47.91 -83.54 -15.17
C LYS A 252 48.86 -84.54 -15.86
N LYS A 253 48.76 -84.65 -17.19
CA LYS A 253 49.58 -85.58 -17.99
C LYS A 253 50.02 -85.02 -19.35
N MET A 254 50.52 -83.79 -19.39
CA MET A 254 51.41 -83.29 -20.45
C MET A 254 52.22 -82.09 -19.96
N ILE A 255 53.54 -82.09 -20.22
CA ILE A 255 54.47 -80.93 -20.21
C ILE A 255 54.57 -80.22 -18.83
N SER A 256 55.61 -80.38 -17.99
CA SER A 256 56.98 -80.89 -18.16
C SER A 256 57.84 -80.13 -19.18
N SER A 257 58.40 -78.99 -18.78
CA SER A 257 59.87 -78.73 -18.73
C SER A 257 60.19 -77.24 -18.52
N ALA A 258 61.34 -76.97 -17.88
CA ALA A 258 62.24 -75.81 -18.10
C ALA A 258 61.72 -74.36 -17.87
N THR A 259 62.57 -73.33 -17.66
CA THR A 259 63.65 -73.13 -16.67
C THR A 259 63.85 -71.61 -16.45
N THR A 260 64.23 -71.18 -15.24
CA THR A 260 65.04 -69.95 -14.93
C THR A 260 64.61 -68.50 -15.27
N THR A 261 64.98 -67.61 -14.32
CA THR A 261 65.51 -66.22 -14.46
C THR A 261 64.62 -64.98 -14.74
N THR A 262 64.54 -64.13 -13.69
CA THR A 262 64.71 -62.64 -13.60
C THR A 262 64.00 -61.63 -14.53
N ASP A 263 63.38 -60.68 -13.83
CA ASP A 263 63.32 -59.21 -14.05
C ASP A 263 62.38 -58.51 -15.06
N ALA A 264 61.92 -57.35 -14.56
CA ALA A 264 61.54 -56.11 -15.24
C ALA A 264 60.29 -56.05 -16.16
N THR A 265 59.22 -55.46 -15.58
CA THR A 265 58.38 -54.39 -16.16
C THR A 265 57.49 -54.64 -17.40
N SER A 266 56.19 -54.73 -17.09
CA SER A 266 55.11 -53.83 -17.57
C SER A 266 54.31 -54.14 -18.85
N ILE A 267 53.04 -53.66 -18.85
CA ILE A 267 52.10 -53.54 -19.99
C ILE A 267 51.48 -54.91 -20.40
N LEU A 268 50.17 -55.16 -20.60
CA LEU A 268 48.90 -54.41 -20.83
C LEU A 268 47.73 -55.32 -20.29
N GLU A 269 46.65 -54.89 -19.64
CA GLU A 269 45.30 -54.51 -20.16
C GLU A 269 44.37 -54.28 -18.93
N SER A 270 43.71 -53.13 -18.71
CA SER A 270 42.42 -52.63 -19.28
C SER A 270 41.19 -53.45 -18.83
N ILE A 271 40.13 -52.88 -18.23
CA ILE A 271 39.07 -52.08 -18.90
C ILE A 271 38.13 -51.38 -17.88
N ILE A 272 37.80 -50.09 -18.14
CA ILE A 272 36.58 -49.27 -17.77
C ILE A 272 36.20 -49.10 -16.26
N GLU A 273 36.33 -47.92 -15.62
CA GLU A 273 35.44 -46.70 -15.62
C GLU A 273 34.17 -46.83 -14.73
N THR A 274 33.92 -46.04 -13.67
CA THR A 274 33.49 -44.60 -13.73
C THR A 274 33.38 -43.92 -12.33
N ALA A 275 33.44 -42.58 -12.32
CA ALA A 275 32.85 -41.60 -11.38
C ALA A 275 33.40 -41.33 -9.94
N SER A 276 33.59 -40.03 -9.65
CA SER A 276 33.83 -39.36 -8.35
C SER A 276 32.59 -38.48 -8.02
N PRO A 277 32.42 -37.75 -6.87
CA PRO A 277 33.46 -37.10 -6.04
C PRO A 277 33.31 -37.15 -4.50
N ALA A 278 34.44 -37.19 -3.77
CA ALA A 278 34.47 -37.05 -2.31
C ALA A 278 35.72 -36.29 -1.79
N ILE A 279 35.79 -34.98 -2.04
CA ILE A 279 36.93 -34.12 -1.57
C ILE A 279 36.52 -33.01 -0.58
N MET A 280 35.22 -32.71 -0.43
CA MET A 280 34.76 -31.58 0.41
C MET A 280 34.61 -31.90 1.92
N SER A 281 34.99 -33.10 2.39
CA SER A 281 34.80 -33.54 3.78
C SER A 281 36.02 -33.32 4.71
N ILE A 282 37.24 -33.28 4.17
CA ILE A 282 38.48 -33.35 4.98
C ILE A 282 38.77 -32.02 5.69
N ALA A 283 38.63 -30.89 5.00
CA ALA A 283 38.84 -29.55 5.59
C ALA A 283 37.90 -29.27 6.78
N LEU A 284 36.67 -29.76 6.70
CA LEU A 284 35.64 -29.56 7.72
C LEU A 284 35.87 -30.45 8.96
N MET A 285 36.46 -31.64 8.80
CA MET A 285 36.92 -32.47 9.91
C MET A 285 38.17 -31.91 10.62
N GLN A 286 39.13 -31.34 9.88
CA GLN A 286 40.29 -30.68 10.48
C GLN A 286 39.90 -29.42 11.28
N ALA A 287 38.96 -28.61 10.78
CA ALA A 287 38.44 -27.46 11.51
C ALA A 287 37.79 -27.83 12.87
N LYS A 288 37.13 -29.00 12.94
CA LYS A 288 36.52 -29.53 14.18
C LYS A 288 37.52 -29.85 15.29
N LYS A 289 38.77 -30.22 14.97
CA LYS A 289 39.81 -30.58 15.97
C LYS A 289 40.50 -29.38 16.62
N SER A 290 40.35 -28.17 16.09
CA SER A 290 41.19 -27.02 16.47
C SER A 290 40.49 -25.96 17.34
N CYS A 291 39.24 -26.17 17.75
CA CYS A 291 38.46 -25.21 18.53
C CYS A 291 37.92 -25.82 19.84
N PRO A 292 38.53 -25.53 21.02
CA PRO A 292 38.09 -26.06 22.32
C PRO A 292 36.66 -25.67 22.72
N PHE A 293 36.06 -24.67 22.05
CA PHE A 293 34.76 -24.11 22.41
C PHE A 293 33.56 -24.90 21.84
N ILE A 294 33.74 -25.62 20.73
CA ILE A 294 32.65 -26.29 20.02
C ILE A 294 32.35 -27.68 20.63
N HIS A 295 33.30 -28.27 21.36
CA HIS A 295 33.18 -29.65 21.84
C HIS A 295 32.41 -29.82 23.17
N VAL A 296 32.04 -28.72 23.85
CA VAL A 296 31.47 -28.75 25.22
C VAL A 296 30.22 -27.85 25.38
N ALA A 297 29.91 -26.96 24.44
CA ALA A 297 28.80 -26.02 24.56
C ALA A 297 27.50 -26.53 23.88
N SER A 298 26.46 -26.81 24.68
CA SER A 298 25.12 -27.10 24.16
C SER A 298 24.51 -25.90 23.43
N ALA A 299 23.60 -26.13 22.48
CA ALA A 299 22.94 -25.07 21.70
C ALA A 299 22.21 -24.02 22.58
N SER A 300 21.67 -24.46 23.73
CA SER A 300 21.03 -23.57 24.73
C SER A 300 22.03 -22.73 25.53
N SER A 301 23.30 -23.11 25.58
CA SER A 301 24.39 -22.32 26.18
C SER A 301 24.88 -21.24 25.21
N LEU A 302 25.01 -21.59 23.92
CA LEU A 302 25.35 -20.62 22.86
C LEU A 302 24.30 -19.52 22.72
N ARG A 303 23.00 -19.86 22.76
CA ARG A 303 21.89 -18.89 22.67
C ARG A 303 21.80 -17.94 23.89
N ARG A 304 22.35 -18.31 25.05
CA ARG A 304 22.49 -17.40 26.22
C ARG A 304 23.68 -16.45 26.09
N LEU A 305 24.75 -16.86 25.41
CA LEU A 305 25.93 -16.00 25.18
C LEU A 305 25.70 -14.93 24.09
N THR A 306 24.73 -15.12 23.20
CA THR A 306 24.30 -14.11 22.22
C THR A 306 23.36 -13.05 22.81
N THR A 307 22.64 -13.35 23.90
CA THR A 307 21.55 -12.51 24.43
C THR A 307 21.86 -11.80 25.75
N GLY A 308 22.90 -12.22 26.48
CA GLY A 308 23.33 -11.53 27.70
C GLY A 308 23.95 -10.15 27.43
N SER A 309 23.61 -9.13 28.23
CA SER A 309 24.29 -7.83 28.19
C SER A 309 25.63 -7.91 28.93
N SER A 310 26.71 -7.41 28.32
CA SER A 310 27.99 -7.17 29.02
C SER A 310 28.03 -5.77 29.63
N ALA A 311 28.89 -5.55 30.64
CA ALA A 311 29.03 -4.25 31.31
C ALA A 311 29.48 -3.11 30.37
N ASN A 312 30.19 -3.45 29.29
CA ASN A 312 30.46 -2.53 28.18
C ASN A 312 29.37 -2.68 27.10
N LYS A 313 28.48 -1.68 27.00
CA LYS A 313 27.28 -1.62 26.14
C LYS A 313 27.52 -1.58 24.61
N THR A 314 28.59 -2.19 24.11
CA THR A 314 28.96 -2.20 22.68
C THR A 314 29.28 -3.58 22.09
N MET A 315 29.39 -4.64 22.91
CA MET A 315 29.72 -6.00 22.44
C MET A 315 28.95 -7.07 23.23
N SER A 316 28.54 -8.16 22.57
CA SER A 316 27.96 -9.32 23.25
C SER A 316 29.04 -10.17 23.96
N PRO A 317 28.70 -10.93 25.02
CA PRO A 317 29.62 -11.85 25.70
C PRO A 317 30.26 -12.87 24.75
N LEU A 318 29.53 -13.33 23.74
CA LEU A 318 30.06 -14.18 22.68
C LEU A 318 31.18 -13.49 21.89
N MET A 319 31.03 -12.21 21.55
CA MET A 319 32.02 -11.45 20.78
C MET A 319 33.32 -11.22 21.58
N ASN A 320 33.20 -10.99 22.90
CA ASN A 320 34.37 -10.87 23.78
C ASN A 320 35.12 -12.21 23.90
N LYS A 321 34.42 -13.35 23.99
CA LYS A 321 35.05 -14.68 23.94
C LYS A 321 35.65 -15.02 22.56
N ALA A 322 35.00 -14.60 21.47
CA ALA A 322 35.52 -14.80 20.10
C ALA A 322 36.85 -14.07 19.86
N LYS A 323 37.04 -12.88 20.44
CA LYS A 323 38.32 -12.13 20.40
C LYS A 323 39.45 -12.80 21.20
N GLN A 324 39.13 -13.67 22.16
CA GLN A 324 40.11 -14.44 22.94
C GLN A 324 40.44 -15.80 22.29
N CYS A 325 39.71 -16.21 21.24
CA CYS A 325 39.99 -17.44 20.50
C CYS A 325 41.14 -17.22 19.50
N PRO A 326 42.24 -18.01 19.52
CA PRO A 326 43.40 -17.82 18.64
C PRO A 326 43.14 -17.85 17.13
N ILE A 327 42.01 -18.44 16.71
CA ILE A 327 41.59 -18.57 15.31
C ILE A 327 40.63 -17.44 14.92
N MET A 328 39.59 -17.19 15.73
CA MET A 328 38.59 -16.15 15.43
C MET A 328 39.12 -14.72 15.62
N SER A 329 40.08 -14.48 16.52
CA SER A 329 40.67 -13.16 16.70
C SER A 329 41.33 -12.64 15.41
N LYS A 330 42.07 -13.50 14.70
CA LYS A 330 42.72 -13.19 13.41
C LYS A 330 41.71 -12.91 12.30
N ALA A 331 40.62 -13.67 12.24
CA ALA A 331 39.54 -13.47 11.26
C ALA A 331 38.71 -12.19 11.52
N ILE A 332 38.65 -11.73 12.78
CA ILE A 332 38.02 -10.44 13.15
C ILE A 332 38.96 -9.28 12.79
N GLN A 333 40.28 -9.41 13.03
CA GLN A 333 41.26 -8.36 12.69
C GLN A 333 41.40 -8.12 11.18
N SER A 334 41.35 -9.16 10.34
CA SER A 334 41.41 -8.97 8.88
C SER A 334 40.22 -8.18 8.33
N ARG A 335 39.04 -8.30 8.95
CA ARG A 335 37.83 -7.56 8.54
C ARG A 335 37.85 -6.07 8.91
N SER A 336 38.61 -5.68 9.93
CA SER A 336 38.77 -4.27 10.32
C SER A 336 39.74 -3.46 9.45
N ILE A 337 40.52 -4.11 8.57
CA ILE A 337 41.54 -3.43 7.74
C ILE A 337 40.95 -2.96 6.39
N SER A 338 39.80 -3.49 5.97
CA SER A 338 39.20 -3.22 4.65
C SER A 338 38.24 -2.01 4.59
N THR A 339 38.13 -1.21 5.65
CA THR A 339 37.15 -0.09 5.74
C THR A 339 37.78 1.25 6.15
N SER A 340 39.10 1.42 5.96
CA SER A 340 39.82 2.66 6.30
C SER A 340 40.68 3.20 5.16
N ASN A 341 40.01 3.61 4.08
CA ASN A 341 40.37 4.60 3.05
C ASN A 341 39.05 4.85 2.28
N VAL A 342 38.44 6.04 2.20
CA VAL A 342 38.95 7.42 2.21
C VAL A 342 37.92 8.37 2.86
N VAL A 343 38.33 9.21 3.83
CA VAL A 343 37.97 10.65 3.95
C VAL A 343 39.06 11.36 4.77
N ALA A 344 39.71 12.35 4.17
CA ALA A 344 40.58 13.38 4.78
C ALA A 344 39.73 14.67 4.97
N GLN A 345 40.01 15.72 5.77
CA GLN A 345 41.10 16.23 6.64
C GLN A 345 40.39 17.17 7.69
N SER A 346 40.72 17.23 8.99
CA SER A 346 41.79 18.02 9.67
C SER A 346 41.69 19.56 9.56
N PRO A 347 42.21 20.40 10.50
CA PRO A 347 42.75 20.13 11.84
C PRO A 347 42.28 21.09 12.98
N SER A 348 42.78 20.87 14.20
CA SER A 348 42.59 21.69 15.43
C SER A 348 43.81 22.55 15.80
N LYS A 349 43.68 23.54 16.71
CA LYS A 349 44.52 23.78 17.93
C LYS A 349 44.11 25.04 18.76
N PRO A 350 44.60 25.24 20.02
CA PRO A 350 43.90 25.98 21.10
C PRO A 350 44.70 27.15 21.76
N LEU A 351 44.16 27.81 22.82
CA LEU A 351 44.84 28.07 24.13
C LEU A 351 44.11 29.06 25.11
N LYS A 352 44.28 28.77 26.42
CA LYS A 352 44.39 29.68 27.61
C LYS A 352 43.16 30.41 28.22
N ALA A 353 43.38 30.94 29.43
CA ALA A 353 42.41 31.12 30.54
C ALA A 353 42.59 32.46 31.33
N THR A 354 41.99 32.57 32.53
CA THR A 354 42.00 33.70 33.54
C THR A 354 40.98 34.84 33.28
N ALA A 355 40.39 35.59 34.23
CA ALA A 355 40.46 35.70 35.72
C ALA A 355 39.08 36.17 36.32
N VAL A 356 38.59 35.70 37.48
CA VAL A 356 38.60 36.27 38.88
C VAL A 356 37.72 37.51 39.20
N ALA A 357 36.73 37.35 40.12
CA ALA A 357 36.29 38.22 41.26
C ALA A 357 35.02 37.60 41.94
N ASN A 358 34.96 37.24 43.23
CA ASN A 358 34.78 38.03 44.49
C ASN A 358 33.53 38.95 44.50
N HIS A 359 32.61 39.00 45.49
CA HIS A 359 32.37 38.34 46.81
C HIS A 359 30.83 38.35 47.11
N GLY A 360 30.23 37.78 48.16
CA GLY A 360 30.68 36.86 49.24
C GLY A 360 29.91 37.03 50.58
N GLN A 361 29.74 35.95 51.37
CA GLN A 361 29.26 35.85 52.79
C GLN A 361 27.75 36.07 53.07
N GLY A 362 27.04 35.31 53.93
CA GLY A 362 27.31 34.13 54.80
C GLY A 362 25.97 33.69 55.47
N PRO A 363 25.88 32.92 56.59
CA PRO A 363 26.84 32.02 57.25
C PRO A 363 26.33 30.55 57.42
N THR A 364 27.19 29.69 57.99
CA THR A 364 27.10 28.22 58.28
C THR A 364 26.22 27.85 59.52
N PRO A 365 25.98 26.56 59.93
CA PRO A 365 26.67 25.30 59.58
C PRO A 365 25.86 23.97 59.39
N ALA A 366 26.48 23.05 58.63
CA ALA A 366 26.52 21.57 58.77
C ALA A 366 25.25 20.72 59.05
N ALA A 367 24.75 20.05 57.99
CA ALA A 367 24.33 18.65 58.05
C ALA A 367 24.56 17.95 56.69
N THR A 368 25.14 16.75 56.73
CA THR A 368 25.52 15.88 55.59
C THR A 368 24.59 15.90 54.35
N SER A 369 25.09 16.41 53.21
CA SER A 369 24.54 16.08 51.89
C SER A 369 25.42 15.04 51.20
N ALA A 370 24.86 13.86 50.90
CA ALA A 370 25.51 12.89 50.04
C ALA A 370 25.87 13.52 48.70
N ALA A 371 27.05 13.19 48.15
CA ALA A 371 27.48 13.71 46.86
C ALA A 371 26.52 13.28 45.76
N ALA A 372 25.66 14.20 45.32
CA ALA A 372 24.76 13.98 44.21
C ALA A 372 25.59 13.80 42.93
N VAL A 373 25.75 12.55 42.51
CA VAL A 373 26.36 12.21 41.21
C VAL A 373 25.51 12.86 40.13
N SER A 374 26.03 13.92 39.52
CA SER A 374 25.36 14.60 38.43
C SER A 374 25.30 13.68 37.21
N HIS A 375 24.22 12.90 37.11
CA HIS A 375 23.90 12.17 35.89
C HIS A 375 23.65 13.20 34.77
N GLN A 376 24.70 13.47 33.98
CA GLN A 376 24.54 14.04 32.66
C GLN A 376 23.72 13.04 31.83
N THR A 377 22.41 13.24 31.80
CA THR A 377 21.51 12.54 30.89
C THR A 377 21.94 12.88 29.48
N LYS A 378 22.43 11.88 28.73
CA LYS A 378 22.69 12.04 27.30
C LYS A 378 21.37 12.45 26.66
N LYS A 379 21.30 13.67 26.12
CA LYS A 379 20.11 14.15 25.41
C LYS A 379 19.89 13.21 24.22
N HIS A 380 18.78 12.48 24.24
CA HIS A 380 18.39 11.62 23.13
C HIS A 380 18.01 12.49 21.92
N PHE A 381 18.04 11.91 20.72
CA PHE A 381 17.51 12.57 19.54
C PHE A 381 16.01 12.80 19.74
N ASP A 382 15.56 14.03 19.47
CA ASP A 382 14.16 14.42 19.61
C ASP A 382 13.45 14.20 18.26
N TYR A 383 12.79 13.05 18.17
CA TYR A 383 12.08 12.64 16.96
C TYR A 383 10.86 13.54 16.67
N GLU A 384 10.15 13.98 17.70
CA GLU A 384 8.94 14.81 17.52
C GLU A 384 9.31 16.21 17.02
N SER A 385 10.35 16.84 17.58
CA SER A 385 10.88 18.10 17.05
C SER A 385 11.32 17.97 15.58
N PHE A 386 11.98 16.85 15.22
CA PHE A 386 12.37 16.60 13.82
C PHE A 386 11.16 16.42 12.89
N TYR A 387 10.12 15.68 13.32
CA TYR A 387 8.89 15.53 12.53
C TYR A 387 8.19 16.88 12.33
N GLN A 388 8.13 17.71 13.39
CA GLN A 388 7.58 19.05 13.30
C GLN A 388 8.38 19.92 12.32
N GLU A 389 9.72 19.93 12.39
CA GLU A 389 10.57 20.67 11.46
C GLU A 389 10.39 20.26 9.99
N GLU A 390 10.18 18.98 9.69
CA GLU A 390 9.89 18.50 8.33
C GLU A 390 8.47 18.88 7.85
N LEU A 391 7.47 18.86 8.75
CA LEU A 391 6.10 19.29 8.43
C LEU A 391 6.00 20.82 8.28
N ASP A 392 6.72 21.59 9.08
CA ASP A 392 6.78 23.06 8.99
C ASP A 392 7.37 23.51 7.65
N LYS A 393 8.34 22.76 7.09
CA LYS A 393 8.82 22.98 5.71
C LYS A 393 7.67 22.85 4.70
N LYS A 394 6.82 21.82 4.86
CA LYS A 394 5.64 21.58 3.99
C LYS A 394 4.52 22.61 4.17
N HIS A 395 4.36 23.18 5.36
CA HIS A 395 3.42 24.28 5.58
C HIS A 395 3.95 25.63 5.06
N LYS A 396 5.28 25.83 5.10
CA LYS A 396 5.96 27.02 4.58
C LYS A 396 6.01 27.07 3.06
N ASP A 397 6.34 25.94 2.41
CA ASP A 397 6.37 25.80 0.94
C ASP A 397 4.97 25.60 0.30
N LYS A 398 3.91 25.58 1.12
CA LYS A 398 2.50 25.38 0.71
C LYS A 398 2.22 24.04 -0.01
N SER A 399 3.14 23.07 0.04
CA SER A 399 2.94 21.74 -0.54
C SER A 399 2.43 20.69 0.45
N TYR A 400 2.15 21.05 1.70
CA TYR A 400 1.34 20.22 2.62
C TYR A 400 -0.04 19.93 2.01
N ARG A 401 -0.45 18.66 2.04
CA ARG A 401 -1.66 18.19 1.36
C ARG A 401 -2.78 17.92 2.36
N TYR A 402 -3.86 18.67 2.24
CA TYR A 402 -5.15 18.35 2.86
C TYR A 402 -5.95 17.53 1.85
N PHE A 403 -6.44 16.34 2.24
CA PHE A 403 -7.19 15.47 1.35
C PHE A 403 -8.70 15.76 1.43
N ASN A 404 -9.31 15.98 0.27
CA ASN A 404 -10.75 16.15 0.15
C ASN A 404 -11.46 14.80 0.32
N ASN A 405 -12.44 14.73 1.25
CA ASN A 405 -13.28 13.55 1.44
C ASN A 405 -14.34 13.51 0.34
N ILE A 406 -14.13 12.64 -0.66
CA ILE A 406 -14.95 12.55 -1.88
C ILE A 406 -15.36 11.10 -2.12
N ASN A 407 -16.66 10.83 -2.04
CA ASN A 407 -17.25 9.49 -2.11
C ASN A 407 -18.00 9.33 -3.43
N ARG A 408 -17.36 8.68 -4.42
CA ARG A 408 -17.88 8.58 -5.80
C ARG A 408 -19.13 7.71 -5.86
N LEU A 409 -20.17 8.20 -6.53
CA LEU A 409 -21.48 7.55 -6.61
C LEU A 409 -21.61 6.72 -7.89
N ALA A 410 -21.54 5.39 -7.78
CA ALA A 410 -21.60 4.49 -8.94
C ALA A 410 -22.86 4.69 -9.80
N GLN A 411 -24.02 4.92 -9.17
CA GLN A 411 -25.30 5.11 -9.86
C GLN A 411 -25.50 6.53 -10.43
N LYS A 412 -24.62 7.49 -10.10
CA LYS A 412 -24.71 8.89 -10.54
C LYS A 412 -23.40 9.39 -11.19
N PHE A 413 -22.53 8.49 -11.65
CA PHE A 413 -21.23 8.86 -12.25
C PHE A 413 -21.41 9.94 -13.33
N PRO A 414 -20.64 11.06 -13.28
CA PRO A 414 -19.41 11.28 -12.50
C PRO A 414 -19.60 12.00 -11.14
N ARG A 415 -20.80 12.02 -10.56
CA ARG A 415 -21.06 12.64 -9.25
C ARG A 415 -20.42 11.87 -8.08
N ALA A 416 -20.16 12.59 -7.00
CA ALA A 416 -19.75 12.10 -5.69
C ALA A 416 -20.47 12.88 -4.58
N HIS A 417 -20.34 12.49 -3.32
CA HIS A 417 -20.68 13.36 -2.18
C HIS A 417 -19.45 13.67 -1.32
N THR A 418 -19.49 14.78 -0.58
CA THR A 418 -18.40 15.17 0.34
C THR A 418 -18.43 14.34 1.64
N ALA A 419 -17.92 14.87 2.76
CA ALA A 419 -18.16 14.28 4.08
C ALA A 419 -19.66 14.26 4.48
N ARG A 420 -20.49 15.13 3.89
CA ARG A 420 -21.95 15.11 4.03
C ARG A 420 -22.57 14.44 2.80
N VAL A 421 -23.45 13.47 3.00
CA VAL A 421 -24.09 12.70 1.91
C VAL A 421 -25.01 13.56 1.03
N THR A 422 -25.52 14.67 1.58
CA THR A 422 -26.35 15.66 0.88
C THR A 422 -25.59 16.55 -0.10
N ASP A 423 -24.28 16.66 0.08
CA ASP A 423 -23.44 17.63 -0.61
C ASP A 423 -22.83 16.94 -1.83
N GLU A 424 -23.60 16.85 -2.91
CA GLU A 424 -23.16 16.19 -4.14
C GLU A 424 -22.35 17.12 -5.04
N VAL A 425 -21.22 16.62 -5.54
CA VAL A 425 -20.27 17.35 -6.41
C VAL A 425 -19.98 16.57 -7.69
N THR A 426 -19.66 17.26 -8.79
CA THR A 426 -19.23 16.67 -10.07
C THR A 426 -17.72 16.47 -10.07
N VAL A 427 -17.24 15.23 -10.26
CA VAL A 427 -15.81 14.90 -10.14
C VAL A 427 -15.09 14.92 -11.49
N TRP A 428 -14.28 15.95 -11.69
CA TRP A 428 -13.58 16.24 -12.94
C TRP A 428 -12.10 15.84 -12.96
N CYS A 429 -11.53 15.36 -11.84
CA CYS A 429 -10.12 14.97 -11.73
C CYS A 429 -9.91 13.48 -11.37
N ALA A 430 -10.93 12.63 -11.54
CA ALA A 430 -10.81 11.19 -11.33
C ALA A 430 -10.16 10.48 -12.53
N ASN A 431 -9.21 9.57 -12.26
CA ASN A 431 -8.57 8.78 -13.31
C ASN A 431 -9.36 7.51 -13.72
N ASP A 432 -10.61 7.36 -13.28
CA ASP A 432 -11.56 6.35 -13.77
C ASP A 432 -12.12 6.81 -15.12
N TYR A 433 -11.22 6.89 -16.10
CA TYR A 433 -11.36 7.69 -17.32
C TYR A 433 -12.56 7.33 -18.18
N LEU A 434 -12.94 6.06 -18.16
CA LEU A 434 -14.04 5.50 -18.94
C LEU A 434 -15.27 5.20 -18.08
N GLY A 435 -15.19 5.43 -16.76
CA GLY A 435 -16.25 5.10 -15.81
C GLY A 435 -16.46 3.59 -15.62
N MET A 436 -15.44 2.77 -15.91
CA MET A 436 -15.53 1.32 -15.75
C MET A 436 -15.71 0.91 -14.29
N GLY A 437 -15.26 1.70 -13.32
CA GLY A 437 -15.45 1.43 -11.90
C GLY A 437 -16.91 1.36 -11.45
N ARG A 438 -17.86 1.84 -12.27
CA ARG A 438 -19.30 1.65 -12.08
C ARG A 438 -19.99 0.72 -13.09
N SER A 439 -19.25 0.14 -14.04
CA SER A 439 -19.84 -0.64 -15.13
C SER A 439 -20.57 -1.87 -14.57
N PRO A 440 -21.83 -2.15 -14.97
CA PRO A 440 -22.54 -3.35 -14.53
C PRO A 440 -21.74 -4.63 -14.81
N VAL A 441 -21.15 -4.73 -16.01
CA VAL A 441 -20.26 -5.82 -16.44
C VAL A 441 -19.15 -6.09 -15.42
N LEU A 442 -18.51 -5.04 -14.91
CA LEU A 442 -17.49 -5.12 -13.88
C LEU A 442 -18.09 -5.44 -12.51
N THR A 443 -19.06 -4.65 -12.03
CA THR A 443 -19.56 -4.76 -10.65
C THR A 443 -20.30 -6.06 -10.38
N ASP A 444 -21.05 -6.59 -11.34
CA ASP A 444 -21.76 -7.87 -11.21
C ASP A 444 -20.82 -9.08 -11.32
N THR A 445 -19.72 -8.94 -12.07
CA THR A 445 -18.62 -9.92 -12.05
C THR A 445 -17.89 -9.91 -10.71
N MET A 446 -17.61 -8.73 -10.14
CA MET A 446 -17.02 -8.62 -8.81
C MET A 446 -17.90 -9.24 -7.72
N LYS A 447 -19.22 -8.98 -7.72
CA LYS A 447 -20.20 -9.58 -6.78
C LYS A 447 -20.18 -11.11 -6.85
N ARG A 448 -20.39 -11.67 -8.05
CA ARG A 448 -20.39 -13.13 -8.27
C ARG A 448 -19.08 -13.80 -7.83
N THR A 449 -17.93 -13.13 -8.03
CA THR A 449 -16.64 -13.64 -7.56
C THR A 449 -16.50 -13.53 -6.04
N LEU A 450 -16.98 -12.44 -5.42
CA LEU A 450 -16.98 -12.25 -3.97
C LEU A 450 -17.83 -13.33 -3.27
N ASP A 451 -19.01 -13.63 -3.79
CA ASP A 451 -19.91 -14.68 -3.27
C ASP A 451 -19.27 -16.08 -3.35
N ARG A 452 -18.45 -16.34 -4.38
CA ARG A 452 -17.83 -17.64 -4.63
C ARG A 452 -16.47 -17.86 -3.95
N TYR A 453 -15.64 -16.81 -3.86
CA TYR A 453 -14.23 -16.93 -3.42
C TYR A 453 -13.91 -16.09 -2.18
N GLY A 454 -14.85 -15.29 -1.67
CA GLY A 454 -14.62 -14.37 -0.56
C GLY A 454 -13.75 -13.16 -0.94
N ALA A 455 -13.34 -12.42 0.08
CA ALA A 455 -12.70 -11.11 -0.10
C ALA A 455 -11.21 -11.20 -0.46
N GLY A 456 -10.36 -11.66 0.46
CA GLY A 456 -8.90 -11.67 0.28
C GLY A 456 -8.39 -12.93 -0.40
N ALA A 457 -7.26 -12.84 -1.12
CA ALA A 457 -6.61 -13.99 -1.74
C ALA A 457 -5.96 -14.99 -0.74
N GLY A 458 -5.94 -14.67 0.56
CA GLY A 458 -5.47 -15.57 1.62
C GLY A 458 -3.95 -15.75 1.73
N GLY A 459 -3.15 -15.31 0.76
CA GLY A 459 -1.69 -15.42 0.82
C GLY A 459 -0.94 -14.77 -0.35
N THR A 460 0.35 -15.06 -0.46
CA THR A 460 1.21 -14.58 -1.56
C THR A 460 1.03 -15.44 -2.81
N ARG A 461 1.53 -15.02 -3.97
CA ARG A 461 1.47 -15.83 -5.20
C ARG A 461 2.04 -17.25 -5.03
N ASN A 462 3.08 -17.42 -4.23
CA ASN A 462 3.67 -18.75 -3.98
C ASN A 462 2.92 -19.56 -2.89
N ILE A 463 2.13 -18.92 -2.03
CA ILE A 463 1.51 -19.54 -0.86
C ILE A 463 0.00 -19.26 -0.89
N ALA A 464 -0.75 -20.18 -1.51
CA ALA A 464 -2.22 -20.16 -1.64
C ALA A 464 -2.88 -18.95 -2.37
N GLY A 465 -2.14 -17.89 -2.69
CA GLY A 465 -2.65 -16.67 -3.35
C GLY A 465 -2.58 -16.64 -4.88
N ASN A 466 -2.33 -17.76 -5.55
CA ASN A 466 -2.34 -17.85 -7.02
C ASN A 466 -3.50 -18.72 -7.50
N ALA A 467 -4.56 -18.08 -7.99
CA ALA A 467 -5.74 -18.75 -8.55
C ALA A 467 -5.73 -18.71 -10.09
N ASP A 468 -6.57 -19.54 -10.72
CA ASP A 468 -6.86 -19.53 -12.16
C ASP A 468 -7.15 -18.11 -12.69
N LEU A 469 -7.89 -17.32 -11.91
CA LEU A 469 -8.24 -15.94 -12.23
C LEU A 469 -7.01 -15.04 -12.44
N HIS A 470 -5.93 -15.24 -11.67
CA HIS A 470 -4.68 -14.49 -11.83
C HIS A 470 -3.98 -14.86 -13.13
N LEU A 471 -3.87 -16.16 -13.42
CA LEU A 471 -3.25 -16.68 -14.64
C LEU A 471 -4.00 -16.24 -15.89
N ARG A 472 -5.34 -16.21 -15.83
CA ARG A 472 -6.18 -15.76 -16.94
C ARG A 472 -6.10 -14.25 -17.14
N LEU A 473 -6.08 -13.45 -16.08
CA LEU A 473 -5.80 -12.01 -16.21
C LEU A 473 -4.42 -11.76 -16.84
N GLU A 474 -3.39 -12.50 -16.42
CA GLU A 474 -2.05 -12.40 -17.00
C GLU A 474 -2.03 -12.80 -18.49
N SER A 475 -2.75 -13.85 -18.88
CA SER A 475 -2.90 -14.24 -20.30
C SER A 475 -3.67 -13.19 -21.13
N GLU A 476 -4.75 -12.62 -20.61
CA GLU A 476 -5.52 -11.57 -21.31
C GLU A 476 -4.75 -10.26 -21.48
N LEU A 477 -3.84 -9.95 -20.54
CA LEU A 477 -2.92 -8.81 -20.63
C LEU A 477 -1.78 -9.08 -21.60
N ALA A 478 -1.26 -10.30 -21.66
CA ALA A 478 -0.26 -10.71 -22.64
C ALA A 478 -0.82 -10.60 -24.08
N ASP A 479 -2.03 -11.12 -24.30
CA ASP A 479 -2.78 -11.01 -25.56
C ASP A 479 -3.14 -9.56 -25.91
N LEU A 480 -3.49 -8.72 -24.92
CA LEU A 480 -3.75 -7.30 -25.15
C LEU A 480 -2.54 -6.59 -25.77
N HIS A 481 -1.34 -6.87 -25.25
CA HIS A 481 -0.09 -6.18 -25.60
C HIS A 481 0.75 -6.88 -26.67
N HIS A 482 0.28 -7.97 -27.28
CA HIS A 482 1.06 -8.79 -28.22
C HIS A 482 2.39 -9.28 -27.63
N THR A 483 2.35 -9.81 -26.41
CA THR A 483 3.56 -10.28 -25.70
C THR A 483 3.45 -11.74 -25.28
N GLU A 484 4.59 -12.39 -25.04
CA GLU A 484 4.64 -13.80 -24.64
C GLU A 484 4.10 -14.05 -23.22
N GLY A 485 4.09 -13.01 -22.37
CA GLY A 485 3.54 -13.10 -21.02
C GLY A 485 3.35 -11.75 -20.34
N ALA A 486 2.59 -11.76 -19.24
CA ALA A 486 2.42 -10.63 -18.35
C ALA A 486 2.48 -11.06 -16.88
N LEU A 487 2.71 -10.12 -15.97
CA LEU A 487 2.80 -10.35 -14.54
C LEU A 487 2.05 -9.28 -13.75
N VAL A 488 1.13 -9.68 -12.87
CA VAL A 488 0.27 -8.76 -12.10
C VAL A 488 0.83 -8.48 -10.70
N PHE A 489 0.84 -7.20 -10.35
CA PHE A 489 1.31 -6.60 -9.09
C PHE A 489 0.19 -5.83 -8.37
N SER A 490 0.40 -5.52 -7.09
CA SER A 490 -0.54 -4.76 -6.26
C SER A 490 -0.89 -3.36 -6.78
N SER A 491 0.02 -2.73 -7.53
CA SER A 491 -0.20 -1.47 -8.26
C SER A 491 0.86 -1.28 -9.35
N CYS A 492 0.64 -0.38 -10.31
CA CYS A 492 1.70 -0.06 -11.29
C CYS A 492 2.87 0.73 -10.68
N TYR A 493 2.66 1.38 -9.51
CA TYR A 493 3.78 1.91 -8.74
C TYR A 493 4.75 0.77 -8.37
N VAL A 494 4.21 -0.33 -7.84
CA VAL A 494 5.00 -1.51 -7.47
C VAL A 494 5.55 -2.20 -8.72
N ALA A 495 4.79 -2.31 -9.81
CA ALA A 495 5.27 -2.90 -11.06
C ALA A 495 6.51 -2.17 -11.60
N ASN A 496 6.46 -0.83 -11.70
CA ASN A 496 7.59 -0.03 -12.18
C ASN A 496 8.79 -0.10 -11.22
N ASP A 497 8.56 0.11 -9.92
CA ASP A 497 9.62 0.10 -8.91
C ASP A 497 10.32 -1.27 -8.87
N ALA A 498 9.54 -2.35 -8.72
CA ALA A 498 10.07 -3.71 -8.63
C ALA A 498 10.75 -4.17 -9.93
N THR A 499 10.23 -3.80 -11.10
CA THR A 499 10.82 -4.22 -12.39
C THR A 499 12.12 -3.48 -12.67
N LEU A 500 12.13 -2.14 -12.58
CA LEU A 500 13.34 -1.35 -12.85
C LEU A 500 14.43 -1.61 -11.81
N SER A 501 14.07 -1.76 -10.53
CA SER A 501 15.04 -2.10 -9.49
C SER A 501 15.65 -3.49 -9.67
N THR A 502 14.84 -4.51 -10.00
CA THR A 502 15.31 -5.89 -10.18
C THR A 502 16.10 -6.06 -11.48
N LEU A 503 15.60 -5.55 -12.60
CA LEU A 503 16.24 -5.71 -13.90
C LEU A 503 17.60 -5.00 -13.96
N ALA A 504 17.64 -3.72 -13.60
CA ALA A 504 18.87 -2.92 -13.72
C ALA A 504 19.94 -3.28 -12.67
N SER A 505 19.57 -3.86 -11.53
CA SER A 505 20.55 -4.38 -10.54
C SER A 505 21.11 -5.76 -10.92
N LYS A 506 20.41 -6.52 -11.78
CA LYS A 506 20.86 -7.81 -12.29
C LYS A 506 21.69 -7.71 -13.57
N LEU A 507 21.41 -6.71 -14.41
CA LEU A 507 22.17 -6.44 -15.63
C LEU A 507 23.56 -5.85 -15.28
N PRO A 508 24.67 -6.47 -15.69
CA PRO A 508 26.01 -6.08 -15.26
C PRO A 508 26.39 -4.70 -15.82
N GLY A 509 26.64 -3.74 -14.92
CA GLY A 509 27.04 -2.37 -15.31
C GLY A 509 25.93 -1.55 -15.98
N CYS A 510 24.66 -1.93 -15.81
CA CYS A 510 23.52 -1.32 -16.51
C CYS A 510 23.49 0.22 -16.44
N VAL A 511 23.16 0.84 -17.57
CA VAL A 511 22.88 2.28 -17.68
C VAL A 511 21.42 2.50 -18.05
N ILE A 512 20.71 3.30 -17.27
CA ILE A 512 19.31 3.65 -17.52
C ILE A 512 19.22 5.08 -18.06
N PHE A 513 18.51 5.24 -19.18
CA PHE A 513 18.18 6.50 -19.82
C PHE A 513 16.74 6.85 -19.44
N SER A 514 16.55 7.91 -18.67
CA SER A 514 15.24 8.34 -18.16
C SER A 514 14.79 9.61 -18.85
N ASP A 515 13.54 9.67 -19.29
CA ASP A 515 12.90 10.94 -19.58
C ASP A 515 12.88 11.81 -18.31
N ALA A 516 12.99 13.13 -18.47
CA ALA A 516 13.00 14.09 -17.37
C ALA A 516 11.67 14.16 -16.59
N LEU A 517 10.53 13.80 -17.21
CA LEU A 517 9.20 13.86 -16.59
C LEU A 517 8.64 12.50 -16.16
N ASN A 518 9.46 11.44 -16.19
CA ASN A 518 9.07 10.10 -15.75
C ASN A 518 8.43 10.07 -14.36
N HIS A 519 7.36 9.30 -14.22
CA HIS A 519 6.62 9.12 -12.98
C HIS A 519 7.50 8.66 -11.80
N ALA A 520 7.14 9.11 -10.61
CA ALA A 520 7.89 8.87 -9.37
C ALA A 520 8.19 7.37 -9.10
N SER A 521 7.30 6.45 -9.51
CA SER A 521 7.54 5.00 -9.36
C SER A 521 8.74 4.51 -10.18
N MET A 522 8.91 5.00 -11.41
CA MET A 522 10.07 4.69 -12.25
C MET A 522 11.32 5.29 -11.63
N ILE A 523 11.26 6.55 -11.19
CA ILE A 523 12.36 7.23 -10.48
C ILE A 523 12.80 6.43 -9.25
N GLN A 524 11.88 5.90 -8.43
CA GLN A 524 12.25 5.08 -7.28
C GLN A 524 12.86 3.73 -7.70
N GLY A 525 12.28 3.00 -8.66
CA GLY A 525 12.89 1.75 -9.16
C GLY A 525 14.32 1.94 -9.67
N MET A 526 14.53 2.98 -10.48
CA MET A 526 15.86 3.35 -10.95
C MET A 526 16.79 3.84 -9.83
N ARG A 527 16.28 4.39 -8.71
CA ARG A 527 17.08 4.72 -7.51
C ARG A 527 17.44 3.48 -6.70
N HIS A 528 16.49 2.57 -6.47
CA HIS A 528 16.69 1.32 -5.74
C HIS A 528 17.63 0.35 -6.47
N SER A 529 17.68 0.39 -7.81
CA SER A 529 18.60 -0.46 -8.60
C SER A 529 20.09 -0.24 -8.30
N GLY A 530 20.48 0.97 -7.85
CA GLY A 530 21.88 1.39 -7.79
C GLY A 530 22.56 1.63 -9.15
N ALA A 531 21.87 1.42 -10.27
CA ALA A 531 22.40 1.55 -11.62
C ALA A 531 22.75 3.01 -12.00
N THR A 532 23.65 3.15 -12.99
CA THR A 532 24.00 4.46 -13.55
C THR A 532 22.80 5.03 -14.30
N LYS A 533 22.54 6.33 -14.14
CA LYS A 533 21.41 7.02 -14.78
C LYS A 533 21.87 8.20 -15.61
N LYS A 534 21.28 8.35 -16.79
CA LYS A 534 21.39 9.53 -17.66
C LYS A 534 19.97 10.05 -17.91
N ILE A 535 19.73 11.32 -17.61
CA ILE A 535 18.40 11.93 -17.79
C ILE A 535 18.42 12.70 -19.11
N PHE A 536 17.58 12.30 -20.08
CA PHE A 536 17.39 13.05 -21.31
C PHE A 536 16.30 14.11 -21.11
N ARG A 537 16.27 15.14 -21.98
CA ARG A 537 15.26 16.21 -21.88
C ARG A 537 13.93 15.64 -22.35
N HIS A 538 12.82 16.13 -21.80
CA HIS A 538 11.50 15.57 -22.05
C HIS A 538 11.21 15.43 -23.56
N ASN A 539 10.95 14.21 -24.03
CA ASN A 539 10.72 13.85 -25.44
C ASN A 539 11.83 14.27 -26.43
N ASP A 540 13.02 14.64 -25.97
CA ASP A 540 14.15 15.08 -26.79
C ASP A 540 15.00 13.90 -27.29
N MET A 541 14.75 13.51 -28.54
CA MET A 541 15.41 12.36 -29.17
C MET A 541 16.87 12.62 -29.55
N GLU A 542 17.24 13.87 -29.83
CA GLU A 542 18.63 14.23 -30.12
C GLU A 542 19.49 14.12 -28.86
N HIS A 543 18.96 14.57 -27.71
CA HIS A 543 19.63 14.42 -26.43
C HIS A 543 19.70 12.96 -25.98
N LEU A 544 18.63 12.18 -26.19
CA LEU A 544 18.64 10.74 -25.93
C LEU A 544 19.72 10.05 -26.78
N GLU A 545 19.80 10.34 -28.08
CA GLU A 545 20.84 9.77 -28.96
C GLU A 545 22.26 10.17 -28.54
N GLN A 546 22.51 11.45 -28.23
CA GLN A 546 23.80 11.93 -27.71
C GLN A 546 24.21 11.18 -26.42
N LEU A 547 23.25 10.94 -25.52
CA LEU A 547 23.50 10.20 -24.29
C LEU A 547 23.76 8.72 -24.56
N LEU A 548 23.04 8.09 -25.49
CA LEU A 548 23.26 6.69 -25.90
C LEU A 548 24.65 6.49 -26.53
N GLN A 549 25.07 7.38 -27.42
CA GLN A 549 26.41 7.39 -28.03
C GLN A 549 27.54 7.50 -27.01
N SER A 550 27.30 8.09 -25.84
CA SER A 550 28.28 8.21 -24.76
C SER A 550 28.50 6.95 -23.91
N VAL A 551 27.88 5.82 -24.29
CA VAL A 551 27.95 4.53 -23.58
C VAL A 551 28.33 3.41 -24.55
N ASP A 552 29.26 2.56 -24.14
CA ASP A 552 29.74 1.45 -24.95
C ASP A 552 28.59 0.51 -25.40
N PRO A 553 28.56 0.06 -26.68
CA PRO A 553 27.52 -0.84 -27.19
C PRO A 553 27.33 -2.12 -26.37
N SER A 554 28.39 -2.70 -25.79
CA SER A 554 28.35 -3.94 -25.01
C SER A 554 27.74 -3.79 -23.62
N VAL A 555 27.63 -2.56 -23.10
CA VAL A 555 26.98 -2.29 -21.80
C VAL A 555 25.47 -2.44 -21.95
N PRO A 556 24.76 -3.18 -21.05
CA PRO A 556 23.30 -3.25 -21.05
C PRO A 556 22.67 -1.88 -20.79
N LYS A 557 21.67 -1.53 -21.60
CA LYS A 557 20.99 -0.23 -21.55
C LYS A 557 19.49 -0.42 -21.39
N ILE A 558 18.82 0.46 -20.65
CA ILE A 558 17.35 0.55 -20.58
C ILE A 558 16.95 1.99 -20.91
N ILE A 559 16.01 2.20 -21.82
CA ILE A 559 15.39 3.51 -22.07
C ILE A 559 13.99 3.47 -21.45
N ALA A 560 13.76 4.28 -20.41
CA ALA A 560 12.53 4.31 -19.64
C ALA A 560 11.76 5.62 -19.91
N PHE A 561 10.50 5.51 -20.33
CA PHE A 561 9.65 6.64 -20.72
C PHE A 561 8.15 6.33 -20.57
N GLU A 562 7.29 7.36 -20.55
CA GLU A 562 5.81 7.23 -20.58
C GLU A 562 5.27 7.38 -22.02
N SER A 563 4.14 6.72 -22.31
CA SER A 563 3.40 6.93 -23.56
C SER A 563 2.52 8.18 -23.53
N VAL A 564 1.84 8.44 -22.40
CA VAL A 564 0.98 9.61 -22.15
C VAL A 564 1.40 10.22 -20.82
N TYR A 565 2.11 11.34 -20.85
CA TYR A 565 2.67 11.92 -19.65
C TYR A 565 1.58 12.54 -18.78
N SER A 566 1.46 11.99 -17.57
CA SER A 566 0.27 12.17 -16.73
C SER A 566 -0.16 13.61 -16.44
N MET A 567 0.76 14.58 -16.38
CA MET A 567 0.51 15.95 -15.91
C MET A 567 0.43 17.03 -17.01
N CYS A 568 1.10 16.83 -18.15
CA CYS A 568 1.07 17.72 -19.30
C CYS A 568 0.21 17.17 -20.46
N GLY A 569 -0.01 15.85 -20.50
CA GLY A 569 -0.73 15.19 -21.60
C GLY A 569 0.08 15.06 -22.89
N SER A 570 1.38 15.32 -22.87
CA SER A 570 2.26 15.04 -24.01
C SER A 570 2.33 13.54 -24.29
N ILE A 571 2.69 13.19 -25.52
CA ILE A 571 2.81 11.80 -25.99
C ILE A 571 4.29 11.47 -26.21
N GLY A 572 4.73 10.31 -25.72
CA GLY A 572 6.09 9.82 -25.93
C GLY A 572 6.33 9.45 -27.41
N PRO A 573 7.49 9.78 -28.01
CA PRO A 573 7.80 9.44 -29.40
C PRO A 573 8.23 7.97 -29.55
N ILE A 574 7.33 7.03 -29.20
CA ILE A 574 7.59 5.59 -29.06
C ILE A 574 8.42 5.02 -30.21
N ARG A 575 8.00 5.20 -31.47
CA ARG A 575 8.70 4.66 -32.65
C ARG A 575 10.17 5.11 -32.70
N LYS A 576 10.45 6.41 -32.50
CA LYS A 576 11.83 6.94 -32.46
C LYS A 576 12.64 6.38 -31.30
N ILE A 577 12.01 6.15 -30.15
CA ILE A 577 12.69 5.57 -28.98
C ILE A 577 13.04 4.10 -29.22
N VAL A 578 12.13 3.32 -29.84
CA VAL A 578 12.39 1.92 -30.24
C VAL A 578 13.46 1.85 -31.33
N ASP A 579 13.44 2.74 -32.32
CA ASP A 579 14.49 2.85 -33.35
C ASP A 579 15.87 3.09 -32.71
N LEU A 580 15.96 4.01 -31.74
CA LEU A 580 17.18 4.28 -30.97
C LEU A 580 17.56 3.10 -30.06
N ALA A 581 16.59 2.43 -29.44
CA ALA A 581 16.82 1.26 -28.60
C ALA A 581 17.48 0.13 -29.41
N LYS A 582 16.92 -0.19 -30.58
CA LYS A 582 17.49 -1.15 -31.55
C LYS A 582 18.88 -0.71 -32.02
N LYS A 583 19.06 0.56 -32.39
CA LYS A 583 20.34 1.11 -32.90
C LYS A 583 21.49 1.03 -31.89
N TYR A 584 21.21 1.21 -30.60
CA TYR A 584 22.23 1.28 -29.54
C TYR A 584 22.24 0.08 -28.57
N GLY A 585 21.46 -0.96 -28.85
CA GLY A 585 21.39 -2.17 -28.01
C GLY A 585 20.84 -1.88 -26.61
N ALA A 586 19.68 -1.24 -26.55
CA ALA A 586 18.94 -0.95 -25.32
C ALA A 586 17.58 -1.65 -25.30
N ILE A 587 17.10 -1.94 -24.10
CA ILE A 587 15.74 -2.40 -23.82
C ILE A 587 14.83 -1.18 -23.69
N SER A 588 13.69 -1.20 -24.37
CA SER A 588 12.61 -0.22 -24.19
C SER A 588 11.72 -0.57 -22.99
N PHE A 589 11.57 0.37 -22.06
CA PHE A 589 10.65 0.29 -20.93
C PHE A 589 9.61 1.40 -21.10
N LEU A 590 8.40 1.01 -21.49
CA LEU A 590 7.30 1.90 -21.79
C LEU A 590 6.21 1.81 -20.73
N ASP A 591 5.92 2.93 -20.06
CA ASP A 591 4.77 3.05 -19.18
C ASP A 591 3.54 3.56 -19.97
N GLU A 592 2.54 2.68 -20.17
CA GLU A 592 1.24 2.96 -20.82
C GLU A 592 0.11 3.20 -19.80
N VAL A 593 0.42 3.49 -18.52
CA VAL A 593 -0.56 3.64 -17.42
C VAL A 593 -1.65 4.66 -17.69
N HIS A 594 -1.35 5.70 -18.46
CA HIS A 594 -2.29 6.75 -18.87
C HIS A 594 -2.81 6.57 -20.30
N ALA A 595 -2.72 5.36 -20.85
CA ALA A 595 -3.15 5.05 -22.20
C ALA A 595 -3.97 3.77 -22.34
N VAL A 596 -3.61 2.73 -21.58
CA VAL A 596 -4.34 1.45 -21.60
C VAL A 596 -5.83 1.66 -21.31
N GLY A 597 -6.67 0.99 -22.10
CA GLY A 597 -8.12 1.16 -22.22
C GLY A 597 -8.58 2.26 -23.20
N MET A 598 -7.75 3.27 -23.49
CA MET A 598 -8.18 4.53 -24.13
C MET A 598 -7.59 4.80 -25.52
N TYR A 599 -6.47 4.17 -25.88
CA TYR A 599 -5.84 4.32 -27.19
C TYR A 599 -5.62 2.97 -27.86
N GLY A 600 -5.66 3.01 -29.19
CA GLY A 600 -5.63 1.85 -30.07
C GLY A 600 -7.02 1.19 -30.26
N PRO A 601 -7.17 0.33 -31.29
CA PRO A 601 -8.45 -0.31 -31.60
C PRO A 601 -8.93 -1.30 -30.53
N ARG A 602 -8.05 -1.98 -29.77
CA ARG A 602 -8.39 -2.84 -28.62
C ARG A 602 -8.10 -2.17 -27.27
N GLY A 603 -7.66 -0.91 -27.26
CA GLY A 603 -7.34 -0.22 -26.02
C GLY A 603 -6.03 -0.69 -25.39
N ALA A 604 -5.07 -1.22 -26.15
CA ALA A 604 -3.80 -1.68 -25.62
C ALA A 604 -2.84 -0.52 -25.29
N GLY A 605 -2.96 0.64 -25.94
CA GLY A 605 -2.15 1.83 -25.62
C GLY A 605 -1.86 2.72 -26.81
N VAL A 606 -0.95 3.68 -26.63
CA VAL A 606 -0.48 4.54 -27.73
C VAL A 606 0.34 3.72 -28.73
N ALA A 607 1.11 2.73 -28.27
CA ALA A 607 1.84 1.81 -29.15
C ALA A 607 0.91 1.12 -30.16
N GLU A 608 -0.22 0.59 -29.70
CA GLU A 608 -1.24 0.00 -30.56
C GLU A 608 -1.88 1.05 -31.51
N HIS A 609 -2.05 2.28 -31.03
CA HIS A 609 -2.65 3.37 -31.78
C HIS A 609 -1.76 3.94 -32.90
N LEU A 610 -0.43 3.86 -32.78
CA LEU A 610 0.49 4.35 -33.82
C LEU A 610 0.32 3.61 -35.15
N ASP A 611 -0.02 2.32 -35.09
CA ASP A 611 -0.32 1.48 -36.27
C ASP A 611 -1.81 1.05 -36.27
N TYR A 612 -2.71 1.99 -35.95
CA TYR A 612 -4.14 1.73 -35.70
C TYR A 612 -4.82 0.83 -36.75
N ASP A 613 -4.71 1.17 -38.04
CA ASP A 613 -5.42 0.46 -39.12
C ASP A 613 -4.87 -0.98 -39.29
N LEU A 614 -3.58 -1.22 -38.99
CA LEU A 614 -2.95 -2.56 -38.99
C LEU A 614 -3.44 -3.37 -37.78
N ASN A 615 -3.39 -2.79 -36.58
CA ASN A 615 -3.84 -3.47 -35.36
C ASN A 615 -5.36 -3.72 -35.35
N ALA A 616 -6.15 -2.90 -36.04
CA ALA A 616 -7.60 -3.10 -36.19
C ALA A 616 -7.94 -4.23 -37.17
N SER A 617 -7.13 -4.43 -38.21
CA SER A 617 -7.36 -5.46 -39.25
C SER A 617 -6.67 -6.79 -38.98
N ASN A 618 -5.54 -6.78 -38.26
CA ASN A 618 -4.83 -7.98 -37.80
C ASN A 618 -4.37 -7.82 -36.34
N PRO A 619 -5.26 -8.03 -35.35
CA PRO A 619 -4.95 -7.90 -33.92
C PRO A 619 -4.25 -9.15 -33.37
N THR A 620 -3.12 -9.54 -33.96
CA THR A 620 -2.31 -10.69 -33.54
C THR A 620 -0.84 -10.33 -33.40
N MET A 621 -0.17 -10.97 -32.44
CA MET A 621 1.27 -10.81 -32.20
C MET A 621 2.07 -11.22 -33.43
N GLY A 622 3.06 -10.41 -33.80
CA GLY A 622 3.88 -10.62 -35.00
C GLY A 622 3.22 -10.09 -36.28
N ASN A 623 2.28 -9.14 -36.16
CA ASN A 623 1.72 -8.42 -37.30
C ASN A 623 2.69 -7.36 -37.89
N GLY A 624 3.80 -7.08 -37.19
CA GLY A 624 4.82 -6.12 -37.63
C GLY A 624 4.53 -4.67 -37.21
N SER A 625 3.59 -4.47 -36.28
CA SER A 625 3.34 -3.17 -35.66
C SER A 625 4.40 -2.83 -34.61
N ILE A 626 4.52 -1.56 -34.26
CA ILE A 626 5.40 -1.06 -33.18
C ILE A 626 5.05 -1.66 -31.80
N LEU A 627 3.83 -2.19 -31.63
CA LEU A 627 3.43 -2.88 -30.41
C LEU A 627 4.25 -4.17 -30.19
N ASP A 628 4.52 -4.92 -31.26
CA ASP A 628 5.36 -6.14 -31.23
C ASP A 628 6.84 -5.83 -30.94
N GLU A 629 7.28 -4.57 -31.06
CA GLU A 629 8.69 -4.16 -30.97
C GLU A 629 9.10 -3.60 -29.60
N ILE A 630 8.17 -3.49 -28.65
CA ILE A 630 8.43 -2.96 -27.31
C ILE A 630 8.80 -4.10 -26.37
N ASP A 631 9.95 -4.01 -25.72
CA ASP A 631 10.48 -5.08 -24.87
C ASP A 631 9.69 -5.25 -23.56
N ILE A 632 9.28 -4.11 -22.97
CA ILE A 632 8.57 -4.06 -21.68
C ILE A 632 7.50 -2.97 -21.72
N VAL A 633 6.23 -3.38 -21.64
CA VAL A 633 5.11 -2.47 -21.37
C VAL A 633 4.72 -2.58 -19.89
N THR A 634 4.45 -1.46 -19.23
CA THR A 634 3.79 -1.44 -17.92
C THR A 634 2.44 -0.72 -17.98
N GLY A 635 1.50 -1.19 -17.18
CA GLY A 635 0.14 -0.65 -17.17
C GLY A 635 -0.55 -0.78 -15.82
N THR A 636 -1.67 -0.09 -15.65
CA THR A 636 -2.47 -0.14 -14.42
C THR A 636 -3.87 -0.66 -14.67
N LEU A 637 -4.42 -1.34 -13.67
CA LEU A 637 -5.82 -1.76 -13.62
C LEU A 637 -6.71 -0.72 -12.90
N GLY A 638 -6.10 0.32 -12.30
CA GLY A 638 -6.80 1.32 -11.47
C GLY A 638 -7.08 2.67 -12.14
N LYS A 639 -7.11 2.72 -13.48
CA LYS A 639 -7.46 3.92 -14.25
C LYS A 639 -8.63 3.63 -15.20
N ALA A 640 -8.41 3.54 -16.51
CA ALA A 640 -9.46 3.26 -17.48
C ALA A 640 -10.24 1.96 -17.19
N TYR A 641 -9.58 0.92 -16.65
CA TYR A 641 -10.20 -0.35 -16.25
C TYR A 641 -10.97 -0.31 -14.91
N GLY A 642 -10.92 0.80 -14.15
CA GLY A 642 -11.84 1.04 -13.03
C GLY A 642 -11.65 0.24 -11.73
N VAL A 643 -10.59 -0.56 -11.56
CA VAL A 643 -10.33 -1.38 -10.35
C VAL A 643 -9.02 -0.98 -9.64
N VAL A 644 -8.10 -1.91 -9.36
CA VAL A 644 -6.80 -1.63 -8.74
C VAL A 644 -5.80 -2.73 -9.11
N GLY A 645 -4.53 -2.35 -9.23
CA GLY A 645 -3.45 -3.24 -9.64
C GLY A 645 -2.55 -2.59 -10.68
N GLY A 646 -1.48 -3.29 -11.03
CA GLY A 646 -0.67 -2.98 -12.20
C GLY A 646 -0.01 -4.23 -12.72
N TYR A 647 0.65 -4.11 -13.85
CA TYR A 647 1.30 -5.24 -14.50
C TYR A 647 2.50 -4.79 -15.31
N ILE A 648 3.33 -5.77 -15.66
CA ILE A 648 4.24 -5.68 -16.81
C ILE A 648 3.81 -6.70 -17.86
N ALA A 649 4.13 -6.45 -19.12
CA ALA A 649 3.96 -7.35 -20.26
C ALA A 649 5.26 -7.33 -21.09
N GLY A 650 5.66 -8.47 -21.65
CA GLY A 650 6.92 -8.61 -22.39
C GLY A 650 7.27 -10.08 -22.68
N SER A 651 8.54 -10.36 -22.97
CA SER A 651 9.00 -11.75 -23.22
C SER A 651 8.83 -12.66 -22.00
N ALA A 652 8.63 -13.95 -22.25
CA ALA A 652 8.39 -14.95 -21.20
C ALA A 652 9.57 -15.02 -20.22
N TYR A 653 10.81 -14.94 -20.72
CA TYR A 653 12.00 -14.94 -19.88
C TYR A 653 12.15 -13.67 -19.02
N LEU A 654 11.78 -12.49 -19.54
CA LEU A 654 11.74 -11.26 -18.74
C LEU A 654 10.72 -11.41 -17.61
N VAL A 655 9.49 -11.78 -17.95
CA VAL A 655 8.38 -11.98 -17.01
C VAL A 655 8.77 -12.99 -15.94
N ASP A 656 9.38 -14.12 -16.33
CA ASP A 656 9.79 -15.16 -15.39
C ASP A 656 10.96 -14.74 -14.49
N MET A 657 11.90 -13.93 -15.00
CA MET A 657 12.97 -13.33 -14.22
C MET A 657 12.40 -12.39 -13.15
N ILE A 658 11.51 -11.47 -13.52
CA ILE A 658 10.88 -10.55 -12.56
C ILE A 658 10.02 -11.31 -11.55
N ARG A 659 9.21 -12.28 -11.99
CA ARG A 659 8.43 -13.20 -11.13
C ARG A 659 9.30 -13.92 -10.09
N SER A 660 10.52 -14.29 -10.47
CA SER A 660 11.43 -15.11 -9.66
C SER A 660 12.39 -14.30 -8.77
N TYR A 661 12.64 -13.02 -9.06
CA TYR A 661 13.61 -12.19 -8.34
C TYR A 661 13.04 -10.93 -7.67
N ALA A 662 11.88 -10.42 -8.09
CA ALA A 662 11.39 -9.13 -7.60
C ALA A 662 10.73 -9.24 -6.21
N PRO A 663 11.31 -8.64 -5.15
CA PRO A 663 10.78 -8.80 -3.79
C PRO A 663 9.39 -8.17 -3.61
N GLY A 664 9.10 -7.08 -4.35
CA GLY A 664 7.79 -6.42 -4.37
C GLY A 664 6.67 -7.25 -5.02
N PHE A 665 7.02 -8.34 -5.72
CA PHE A 665 6.07 -9.35 -6.21
C PHE A 665 5.97 -10.54 -5.24
N ILE A 666 7.11 -11.07 -4.78
CA ILE A 666 7.17 -12.33 -4.04
C ILE A 666 6.63 -12.20 -2.60
N PHE A 667 6.98 -11.11 -1.90
CA PHE A 667 6.75 -10.95 -0.46
C PHE A 667 5.54 -10.07 -0.13
N THR A 668 4.49 -10.12 -0.97
CA THR A 668 3.23 -9.41 -0.77
C THR A 668 2.02 -10.33 -0.96
N THR A 669 0.91 -10.00 -0.30
CA THR A 669 -0.36 -10.70 -0.51
C THR A 669 -0.88 -10.43 -1.92
N SER A 670 -1.38 -11.48 -2.58
CA SER A 670 -1.92 -11.40 -3.93
C SER A 670 -3.20 -10.56 -4.00
N LEU A 671 -3.51 -10.01 -5.18
CA LEU A 671 -4.73 -9.21 -5.36
C LEU A 671 -6.00 -10.03 -5.07
N PRO A 672 -7.02 -9.42 -4.42
CA PRO A 672 -8.34 -10.04 -4.18
C PRO A 672 -8.94 -10.70 -5.42
N PRO A 673 -9.50 -11.94 -5.33
CA PRO A 673 -10.10 -12.62 -6.47
C PRO A 673 -11.17 -11.79 -7.20
N ALA A 674 -12.00 -11.07 -6.44
CA ALA A 674 -13.03 -10.17 -7.00
C ALA A 674 -12.42 -9.03 -7.83
N VAL A 675 -11.33 -8.41 -7.36
CA VAL A 675 -10.59 -7.37 -8.10
C VAL A 675 -9.98 -7.92 -9.38
N VAL A 676 -9.38 -9.11 -9.31
CA VAL A 676 -8.77 -9.78 -10.47
C VAL A 676 -9.81 -10.14 -11.53
N SER A 677 -10.98 -10.66 -11.13
CA SER A 677 -12.08 -10.93 -12.05
C SER A 677 -12.65 -9.66 -12.68
N GLY A 678 -12.86 -8.60 -11.88
CA GLY A 678 -13.32 -7.30 -12.38
C GLY A 678 -12.34 -6.67 -13.37
N ALA A 679 -11.03 -6.80 -13.12
CA ALA A 679 -9.98 -6.34 -14.03
C ALA A 679 -9.98 -7.12 -15.35
N MET A 680 -10.04 -8.46 -15.28
CA MET A 680 -10.08 -9.33 -16.45
C MET A 680 -11.30 -9.02 -17.33
N GLU A 681 -12.48 -8.85 -16.72
CA GLU A 681 -13.70 -8.52 -17.44
C GLU A 681 -13.65 -7.11 -18.05
N SER A 682 -13.07 -6.14 -17.33
CA SER A 682 -12.91 -4.78 -17.85
C SER A 682 -11.94 -4.71 -19.03
N VAL A 683 -10.86 -5.51 -19.02
CA VAL A 683 -9.92 -5.63 -20.14
C VAL A 683 -10.62 -6.25 -21.34
N LYS A 684 -11.34 -7.37 -21.16
CA LYS A 684 -12.14 -8.02 -22.23
C LYS A 684 -13.15 -7.06 -22.85
N TYR A 685 -13.93 -6.38 -22.02
CA TYR A 685 -14.95 -5.45 -22.50
C TYR A 685 -14.36 -4.31 -23.34
N LEU A 686 -13.25 -3.70 -22.91
CA LEU A 686 -12.63 -2.58 -23.64
C LEU A 686 -11.83 -3.04 -24.87
N LYS A 687 -11.40 -4.31 -24.96
CA LYS A 687 -10.85 -4.91 -26.19
C LYS A 687 -11.88 -4.90 -27.33
N GLU A 688 -13.16 -5.03 -27.01
CA GLU A 688 -14.25 -5.12 -27.98
C GLU A 688 -15.01 -3.78 -28.16
N SER A 689 -15.37 -3.09 -27.06
CA SER A 689 -16.11 -1.83 -27.11
C SER A 689 -15.21 -0.63 -27.37
N SER A 690 -15.57 0.22 -28.34
CA SER A 690 -14.94 1.52 -28.61
C SER A 690 -15.76 2.73 -28.15
N ALA A 691 -17.01 2.53 -27.71
CA ALA A 691 -17.93 3.61 -27.38
C ALA A 691 -17.40 4.54 -26.28
N GLU A 692 -16.78 3.96 -25.25
CA GLU A 692 -16.22 4.68 -24.12
C GLU A 692 -15.06 5.58 -24.55
N ARG A 693 -14.07 5.03 -25.27
CA ARG A 693 -12.91 5.83 -25.72
C ARG A 693 -13.33 6.91 -26.72
N ASN A 694 -14.23 6.62 -27.66
CA ASN A 694 -14.73 7.61 -28.61
C ASN A 694 -15.41 8.79 -27.90
N LEU A 695 -16.32 8.51 -26.96
CA LEU A 695 -17.03 9.57 -26.22
C LEU A 695 -16.11 10.34 -25.27
N GLN A 696 -15.10 9.69 -24.68
CA GLN A 696 -14.06 10.38 -23.89
C GLN A 696 -13.29 11.41 -24.75
N GLN A 697 -12.88 11.03 -25.96
CA GLN A 697 -12.11 11.91 -26.84
C GLN A 697 -12.97 13.09 -27.35
N ILE A 698 -14.22 12.83 -27.71
CA ILE A 698 -15.20 13.88 -28.08
C ILE A 698 -15.39 14.85 -26.90
N ASN A 699 -15.69 14.37 -25.70
CA ASN A 699 -15.89 15.21 -24.52
C ASN A 699 -14.61 16.01 -24.17
N THR A 700 -13.42 15.40 -24.34
CA THR A 700 -12.14 16.11 -24.13
C THR A 700 -11.97 17.25 -25.12
N ARG A 701 -12.18 16.99 -26.42
CA ARG A 701 -12.08 18.01 -27.47
C ARG A 701 -13.06 19.16 -27.22
N THR A 702 -14.30 18.87 -26.85
CA THR A 702 -15.30 19.89 -26.48
C THR A 702 -14.83 20.74 -25.30
N VAL A 703 -14.32 20.14 -24.22
CA VAL A 703 -13.79 20.90 -23.06
C VAL A 703 -12.57 21.75 -23.47
N LYS A 704 -11.64 21.21 -24.25
CA LYS A 704 -10.46 21.97 -24.73
C LYS A 704 -10.87 23.17 -25.58
N SER A 705 -11.78 22.98 -26.55
CA SER A 705 -12.32 24.06 -27.38
C SER A 705 -13.01 25.11 -26.52
N ARG A 706 -13.98 24.73 -25.70
CA ARG A 706 -14.77 25.66 -24.87
C ARG A 706 -13.93 26.51 -23.92
N LEU A 707 -12.85 25.95 -23.37
CA LEU A 707 -11.90 26.69 -22.53
C LEU A 707 -10.98 27.60 -23.37
N GLY A 708 -10.57 27.15 -24.56
CA GLY A 708 -9.82 27.97 -25.53
C GLY A 708 -10.63 29.18 -26.02
N ASP A 709 -11.91 28.99 -26.33
CA ASP A 709 -12.85 30.03 -26.82
C ASP A 709 -12.95 31.24 -25.86
N ILE A 710 -12.74 31.02 -24.55
CA ILE A 710 -12.73 32.05 -23.51
C ILE A 710 -11.32 32.43 -23.02
N GLY A 711 -10.26 31.94 -23.68
CA GLY A 711 -8.87 32.26 -23.34
C GLY A 711 -8.37 31.67 -22.01
N ILE A 712 -8.99 30.60 -21.49
CA ILE A 712 -8.47 29.87 -20.33
C ILE A 712 -7.18 29.12 -20.77
N PRO A 713 -6.07 29.22 -20.00
CA PRO A 713 -4.76 28.72 -20.42
C PRO A 713 -4.62 27.19 -20.32
N VAL A 714 -5.23 26.46 -21.26
CA VAL A 714 -5.03 25.01 -21.41
C VAL A 714 -3.63 24.75 -21.98
N ILE A 715 -2.83 23.93 -21.30
CA ILE A 715 -1.53 23.45 -21.79
C ILE A 715 -1.76 22.60 -23.06
N PRO A 716 -1.23 23.02 -24.23
CA PRO A 716 -1.48 22.33 -25.49
C PRO A 716 -0.97 20.89 -25.44
N ASN A 717 -1.86 19.93 -25.71
CA ASN A 717 -1.49 18.52 -25.80
C ASN A 717 -2.48 17.69 -26.63
N PRO A 718 -2.06 16.56 -27.24
CA PRO A 718 -2.89 15.75 -28.12
C PRO A 718 -3.67 14.61 -27.41
N SER A 719 -3.68 14.58 -26.06
CA SER A 719 -4.24 13.50 -25.24
C SER A 719 -5.65 13.81 -24.67
N HIS A 720 -6.21 12.85 -23.91
CA HIS A 720 -7.45 13.03 -23.13
C HIS A 720 -7.32 13.95 -21.89
N ILE A 721 -6.11 14.47 -21.59
CA ILE A 721 -5.87 15.29 -20.38
C ILE A 721 -6.05 16.78 -20.73
N VAL A 722 -6.69 17.53 -19.84
CA VAL A 722 -6.90 18.98 -19.94
C VAL A 722 -6.22 19.67 -18.74
N PRO A 723 -4.92 20.00 -18.83
CA PRO A 723 -4.23 20.72 -17.78
C PRO A 723 -4.42 22.23 -17.99
N VAL A 724 -5.06 22.92 -17.05
CA VAL A 724 -5.21 24.38 -17.06
C VAL A 724 -4.10 25.00 -16.21
N LEU A 725 -3.23 25.79 -16.84
CA LEU A 725 -2.07 26.42 -16.21
C LEU A 725 -2.50 27.52 -15.23
N MET A 726 -1.98 27.45 -14.00
CA MET A 726 -2.12 28.47 -12.96
C MET A 726 -0.79 29.21 -12.73
N GLY A 727 0.32 28.45 -12.68
CA GLY A 727 1.67 28.96 -12.46
C GLY A 727 1.93 29.57 -11.08
N ASP A 728 1.01 29.36 -10.13
CA ASP A 728 1.22 29.60 -8.70
C ASP A 728 0.42 28.58 -7.87
N ALA A 729 1.04 28.06 -6.80
CA ALA A 729 0.47 27.02 -5.95
C ALA A 729 -0.69 27.49 -5.08
N ALA A 730 -0.70 28.75 -4.65
CA ALA A 730 -1.77 29.32 -3.84
C ALA A 730 -3.00 29.67 -4.70
N ALA A 731 -2.79 30.25 -5.89
CA ALA A 731 -3.83 30.49 -6.88
C ALA A 731 -4.47 29.18 -7.35
N ALA A 732 -3.67 28.16 -7.66
CA ALA A 732 -4.18 26.84 -8.04
C ALA A 732 -5.05 26.22 -6.93
N LYS A 733 -4.61 26.31 -5.67
CA LYS A 733 -5.39 25.84 -4.53
C LYS A 733 -6.67 26.66 -4.33
N LEU A 734 -6.61 27.99 -4.40
CA LEU A 734 -7.76 28.88 -4.25
C LEU A 734 -8.85 28.56 -5.30
N ALA A 735 -8.46 28.39 -6.57
CA ALA A 735 -9.39 28.00 -7.63
C ALA A 735 -10.00 26.60 -7.39
N SER A 736 -9.19 25.64 -6.94
CA SER A 736 -9.64 24.27 -6.61
C SER A 736 -10.62 24.25 -5.42
N ASP A 737 -10.35 25.04 -4.38
CA ASP A 737 -11.20 25.15 -3.20
C ASP A 737 -12.53 25.84 -3.53
N GLU A 738 -12.51 26.93 -4.32
CA GLU A 738 -13.74 27.67 -4.69
C GLU A 738 -14.62 26.87 -5.68
N LEU A 739 -14.02 26.16 -6.64
CA LEU A 739 -14.75 25.21 -7.49
C LEU A 739 -15.49 24.18 -6.63
N LEU A 740 -14.85 23.67 -5.57
CA LEU A 740 -15.43 22.64 -4.71
C LEU A 740 -16.51 23.19 -3.76
N SER A 741 -16.34 24.41 -3.22
CA SER A 741 -17.21 24.94 -2.16
C SER A 741 -18.37 25.81 -2.65
N GLU A 742 -18.19 26.54 -3.76
CA GLU A 742 -19.18 27.51 -4.27
C GLU A 742 -19.84 27.05 -5.59
N HIS A 743 -19.34 25.97 -6.19
CA HIS A 743 -19.68 25.55 -7.55
C HIS A 743 -19.90 24.03 -7.70
N ASP A 744 -19.87 23.25 -6.60
CA ASP A 744 -20.04 21.79 -6.59
C ASP A 744 -19.16 21.03 -7.62
N ILE A 745 -17.99 21.57 -7.98
CA ILE A 745 -17.06 21.02 -8.98
C ILE A 745 -15.77 20.59 -8.29
N TYR A 746 -15.45 19.29 -8.32
CA TYR A 746 -14.18 18.80 -7.81
C TYR A 746 -13.13 18.68 -8.92
N VAL A 747 -12.26 19.68 -9.01
CA VAL A 747 -10.99 19.65 -9.77
C VAL A 747 -9.84 19.89 -8.80
N GLN A 748 -8.91 18.93 -8.70
CA GLN A 748 -7.75 19.02 -7.80
C GLN A 748 -6.65 19.94 -8.35
N SER A 749 -6.13 20.84 -7.49
CA SER A 749 -4.90 21.59 -7.75
C SER A 749 -3.67 20.68 -7.72
N ILE A 750 -2.82 20.75 -8.75
CA ILE A 750 -1.58 19.99 -8.88
C ILE A 750 -0.38 20.94 -8.70
N ASN A 751 0.37 20.71 -7.63
CA ASN A 751 1.51 21.52 -7.20
C ASN A 751 2.79 20.64 -7.07
N TYR A 752 3.93 21.27 -6.79
CA TYR A 752 5.18 20.58 -6.43
C TYR A 752 4.97 19.51 -5.31
N PRO A 753 5.64 18.34 -5.34
CA PRO A 753 6.62 17.87 -6.32
C PRO A 753 6.03 17.17 -7.54
N THR A 754 4.73 17.27 -7.80
CA THR A 754 4.08 16.56 -8.92
C THR A 754 4.26 17.28 -10.26
N VAL A 755 4.47 18.60 -10.23
CA VAL A 755 4.87 19.44 -11.37
C VAL A 755 5.97 20.42 -10.94
N PRO A 756 6.74 21.01 -11.86
CA PRO A 756 7.69 22.08 -11.54
C PRO A 756 7.01 23.29 -10.87
N VAL A 757 7.76 24.01 -10.05
CA VAL A 757 7.32 25.29 -9.46
C VAL A 757 7.19 26.33 -10.57
N GLY A 758 6.08 27.05 -10.62
CA GLY A 758 5.73 27.97 -11.71
C GLY A 758 4.96 27.31 -12.85
N GLU A 759 4.73 25.99 -12.80
CA GLU A 759 3.84 25.27 -13.72
C GLU A 759 2.67 24.56 -13.01
N GLU A 760 2.27 25.05 -11.84
CA GLU A 760 1.10 24.57 -11.11
C GLU A 760 -0.16 24.67 -11.96
N ARG A 761 -1.07 23.71 -11.82
CA ARG A 761 -2.20 23.53 -12.75
C ARG A 761 -3.42 22.90 -12.11
N LEU A 762 -4.59 23.21 -12.63
CA LEU A 762 -5.80 22.41 -12.42
C LEU A 762 -5.80 21.27 -13.44
N ARG A 763 -5.93 20.02 -12.98
CA ARG A 763 -5.89 18.85 -13.88
C ARG A 763 -7.29 18.28 -14.09
N ILE A 764 -7.89 18.65 -15.21
CA ILE A 764 -9.22 18.20 -15.64
C ILE A 764 -9.04 16.97 -16.53
N THR A 765 -9.89 15.96 -16.30
CA THR A 765 -9.88 14.67 -17.00
C THR A 765 -11.31 14.30 -17.37
N PRO A 766 -11.82 14.79 -18.51
CA PRO A 766 -13.15 14.46 -19.00
C PRO A 766 -13.32 12.95 -19.21
N THR A 767 -14.57 12.49 -19.07
CA THR A 767 -14.94 11.08 -19.18
C THR A 767 -16.21 10.95 -20.01
N PRO A 768 -16.60 9.75 -20.46
CA PRO A 768 -17.87 9.50 -21.15
C PRO A 768 -19.12 9.91 -20.36
N GLY A 769 -19.01 10.03 -19.03
CA GLY A 769 -20.13 10.45 -18.17
C GLY A 769 -20.34 11.97 -18.07
N HIS A 770 -19.37 12.77 -18.49
CA HIS A 770 -19.48 14.24 -18.46
C HIS A 770 -20.28 14.71 -19.67
N ASN A 771 -21.56 15.03 -19.46
CA ASN A 771 -22.47 15.49 -20.50
C ASN A 771 -22.29 16.99 -20.82
N ALA A 772 -22.92 17.47 -21.89
CA ALA A 772 -22.81 18.87 -22.31
C ALA A 772 -23.21 19.89 -21.22
N PRO A 773 -24.34 19.75 -20.49
CA PRO A 773 -24.65 20.63 -19.35
C PRO A 773 -23.56 20.71 -18.28
N MET A 774 -22.93 19.58 -17.93
CA MET A 774 -21.81 19.57 -16.98
C MET A 774 -20.57 20.28 -17.55
N ILE A 775 -20.28 20.12 -18.86
CA ILE A 775 -19.18 20.81 -19.54
C ILE A 775 -19.42 22.33 -19.51
N ASP A 776 -20.64 22.79 -19.83
CA ASP A 776 -20.98 24.21 -19.83
C ASP A 776 -20.93 24.81 -18.40
N GLU A 777 -21.38 24.05 -17.38
CA GLU A 777 -21.26 24.40 -15.95
C GLU A 777 -19.79 24.56 -15.50
N LEU A 778 -18.91 23.63 -15.90
CA LEU A 778 -17.47 23.69 -15.64
C LEU A 778 -16.84 24.94 -16.25
N VAL A 779 -17.10 25.18 -17.55
CA VAL A 779 -16.52 26.30 -18.31
C VAL A 779 -16.98 27.63 -17.72
N HIS A 780 -18.28 27.78 -17.43
CA HIS A 780 -18.83 28.99 -16.81
C HIS A 780 -18.25 29.24 -15.41
N SER A 781 -18.10 28.19 -14.61
CA SER A 781 -17.55 28.28 -13.24
C SER A 781 -16.07 28.70 -13.25
N LEU A 782 -15.27 28.12 -14.14
CA LEU A 782 -13.87 28.51 -14.35
C LEU A 782 -13.76 29.97 -14.80
N ASP A 783 -14.56 30.39 -15.78
CA ASP A 783 -14.52 31.77 -16.31
C ASP A 783 -14.84 32.83 -15.24
N LYS A 784 -15.85 32.55 -14.41
CA LYS A 784 -16.25 33.40 -13.27
C LYS A 784 -15.12 33.50 -12.23
N ILE A 785 -14.47 32.39 -11.91
CA ILE A 785 -13.34 32.35 -10.96
C ILE A 785 -12.12 33.11 -11.53
N TRP A 786 -11.78 32.90 -12.80
CA TRP A 786 -10.71 33.65 -13.48
C TRP A 786 -10.95 35.15 -13.44
N THR A 787 -12.18 35.58 -13.78
CA THR A 787 -12.58 36.98 -13.79
C THR A 787 -12.61 37.60 -12.39
N ARG A 788 -13.05 36.84 -11.38
CA ARG A 788 -13.12 37.28 -9.97
C ARG A 788 -11.74 37.58 -9.38
N TYR A 789 -10.73 36.74 -9.69
CA TYR A 789 -9.39 36.87 -9.11
C TYR A 789 -8.35 37.51 -10.04
N GLY A 790 -8.70 37.82 -11.28
CA GLY A 790 -7.75 38.33 -12.27
C GLY A 790 -6.66 37.31 -12.61
N PHE A 791 -7.01 36.03 -12.68
CA PHE A 791 -6.06 34.99 -13.09
C PHE A 791 -5.69 35.15 -14.57
N LYS A 792 -4.43 34.87 -14.89
CA LYS A 792 -3.87 35.02 -16.24
C LYS A 792 -4.64 34.19 -17.26
N ARG A 793 -5.07 34.83 -18.36
CA ARG A 793 -5.56 34.19 -19.58
C ARG A 793 -4.40 33.93 -20.56
N VAL A 794 -4.69 33.29 -21.69
CA VAL A 794 -3.68 32.95 -22.72
C VAL A 794 -2.89 34.19 -23.17
N GLU A 795 -3.56 35.34 -23.33
CA GLU A 795 -2.94 36.62 -23.73
C GLU A 795 -1.92 37.13 -22.69
N ASP A 796 -2.24 37.05 -21.40
CA ASP A 796 -1.34 37.46 -20.30
C ASP A 796 -0.07 36.60 -20.26
N TRP A 797 -0.20 35.29 -20.54
CA TRP A 797 0.93 34.38 -20.66
C TRP A 797 1.78 34.70 -21.89
N SER A 798 1.16 35.01 -23.03
CA SER A 798 1.87 35.40 -24.25
C SER A 798 2.67 36.70 -24.07
N ALA A 799 2.07 37.70 -23.41
CA ALA A 799 2.76 38.94 -23.02
C ALA A 799 3.96 38.74 -22.07
N GLN A 800 4.10 37.56 -21.47
CA GLN A 800 5.21 37.16 -20.58
C GLN A 800 6.20 36.19 -21.24
N GLY A 801 6.09 35.94 -22.56
CA GLY A 801 6.94 35.00 -23.30
C GLY A 801 6.47 33.54 -23.26
N GLY A 802 5.30 33.29 -22.67
CA GLY A 802 4.68 31.98 -22.54
C GLY A 802 5.23 31.10 -21.40
N CYS A 803 4.51 30.03 -21.09
CA CYS A 803 4.89 29.05 -20.07
C CYS A 803 4.27 27.68 -20.39
N ALA A 804 5.05 26.60 -20.27
CA ALA A 804 4.61 25.22 -20.56
C ALA A 804 3.88 25.04 -21.92
N GLY A 805 4.25 25.82 -22.95
CA GLY A 805 3.61 25.84 -24.26
C GLY A 805 2.36 26.73 -24.39
N VAL A 806 1.85 27.30 -23.31
CA VAL A 806 0.79 28.32 -23.34
C VAL A 806 1.41 29.66 -23.73
N GLY A 807 0.88 30.31 -24.76
CA GLY A 807 1.26 31.68 -25.15
C GLY A 807 2.66 31.83 -25.78
N THR A 808 3.41 30.73 -25.98
CA THR A 808 4.74 30.75 -26.58
C THR A 808 4.66 31.04 -28.09
N GLU A 809 5.51 31.94 -28.59
CA GLU A 809 5.60 32.26 -30.02
C GLU A 809 5.91 31.00 -30.85
N ASN A 810 5.25 30.85 -32.01
CA ASN A 810 5.37 29.70 -32.91
C ASN A 810 5.01 28.33 -32.29
N ALA A 811 4.14 28.30 -31.26
CA ALA A 811 3.57 27.05 -30.77
C ALA A 811 2.83 26.30 -31.89
N VAL A 812 3.25 25.07 -32.19
CA VAL A 812 2.53 24.19 -33.11
C VAL A 812 1.30 23.65 -32.40
N GLU A 813 0.12 23.85 -32.98
CA GLU A 813 -1.12 23.32 -32.42
C GLU A 813 -1.08 21.77 -32.43
N PRO A 814 -1.32 21.10 -31.29
CA PRO A 814 -1.12 19.67 -31.18
C PRO A 814 -2.26 18.89 -31.83
N THR A 815 -1.98 18.24 -32.96
CA THR A 815 -2.92 17.32 -33.61
C THR A 815 -3.36 16.21 -32.63
N PRO A 816 -4.67 16.07 -32.33
CA PRO A 816 -5.15 15.01 -31.44
C PRO A 816 -4.74 13.62 -31.93
N MET A 817 -4.37 12.72 -31.01
CA MET A 817 -3.98 11.34 -31.37
C MET A 817 -5.09 10.62 -32.15
N TRP A 818 -6.32 10.70 -31.62
CA TRP A 818 -7.51 10.20 -32.30
C TRP A 818 -7.91 11.16 -33.41
N THR A 819 -7.91 10.67 -34.65
CA THR A 819 -8.38 11.39 -35.85
C THR A 819 -9.91 11.40 -35.96
N ASP A 820 -10.44 12.34 -36.73
CA ASP A 820 -11.89 12.50 -36.94
C ASP A 820 -12.49 11.28 -37.64
N LYS A 821 -11.76 10.68 -38.59
CA LYS A 821 -12.03 9.37 -39.20
C LYS A 821 -12.18 8.24 -38.18
N GLN A 822 -11.24 8.12 -37.23
CA GLN A 822 -11.28 7.07 -36.18
C GLN A 822 -12.43 7.29 -35.20
N LEU A 823 -12.81 8.55 -34.92
CA LEU A 823 -13.97 8.90 -34.09
C LEU A 823 -15.30 8.84 -34.87
N GLY A 824 -15.27 8.68 -36.20
CA GLY A 824 -16.44 8.63 -37.07
C GLY A 824 -17.10 10.00 -37.33
N LEU A 825 -16.41 11.11 -37.04
CA LEU A 825 -16.96 12.47 -37.11
C LEU A 825 -17.14 12.96 -38.55
N ASP A 826 -16.28 12.54 -39.49
CA ASP A 826 -16.36 12.88 -40.92
C ASP A 826 -17.77 12.61 -41.50
N LYS A 827 -18.38 11.48 -41.10
CA LYS A 827 -19.71 11.04 -41.55
C LYS A 827 -20.85 11.93 -41.04
N VAL A 828 -20.62 12.74 -40.00
CA VAL A 828 -21.60 13.70 -39.49
C VAL A 828 -21.56 14.97 -40.35
N VAL A 829 -20.37 15.40 -40.77
CA VAL A 829 -20.17 16.56 -41.65
C VAL A 829 -20.77 16.31 -43.03
N ASP A 830 -20.51 15.14 -43.62
CA ASP A 830 -21.08 14.75 -44.92
C ASP A 830 -22.62 14.75 -44.91
N ASN A 831 -23.23 14.23 -43.84
CA ASN A 831 -24.69 14.23 -43.70
C ASN A 831 -25.25 15.65 -43.47
N GLN A 832 -24.56 16.51 -42.73
CA GLN A 832 -24.98 17.91 -42.56
C GLN A 832 -24.85 18.70 -43.86
N GLN A 833 -23.81 18.47 -44.67
CA GLN A 833 -23.67 19.06 -46.00
C GLN A 833 -24.71 18.53 -46.99
N ALA A 834 -25.06 17.24 -46.94
CA ALA A 834 -26.13 16.68 -47.76
C ALA A 834 -27.50 17.31 -47.43
N ILE A 835 -27.77 17.60 -46.15
CA ILE A 835 -28.98 18.30 -45.69
C ILE A 835 -28.96 19.80 -46.05
N SER A 836 -27.79 20.46 -46.06
CA SER A 836 -27.68 21.85 -46.50
C SER A 836 -27.76 22.02 -48.03
N ASN A 837 -27.40 20.99 -48.80
CA ASN A 837 -27.48 20.97 -50.27
C ASN A 837 -28.84 20.44 -50.80
N THR A 838 -29.80 20.18 -49.90
CA THR A 838 -31.18 19.76 -50.24
C THR A 838 -32.25 20.74 -49.75
N ASN A 839 -31.83 21.94 -49.32
CA ASN A 839 -32.67 23.14 -49.14
C ASN A 839 -32.21 24.25 -50.09
#